data_AF-A0A8H7KAN3-F1
#
_entry.id   AF-A0A8H7KAN3-F1
#
_cell.length_a   1.000
_cell.length_b   1.000
_cell.length_c   1.000
_cell.angle_alpha   90.00
_cell.angle_beta   90.00
_cell.angle_gamma   90.00
#
_symmetry.space_group_name_H-M   'P 1'
#
loop_
_entity.id
_entity.type
_entity.pdbx_description
1 polymer ?
#
loop_
_entity_poly.entity_id
_entity_poly.type
_entity_poly.pdbx_seq_one_letter_code
_entity_poly.pdbx_strand_id
1 'polypeptide(L)'
;MTPEAATMEDLQDLQDYLHFQYAQQLKELAALSGNTGQTKRPGSKSSLLDRVRKSRAMQFVKAYGVSVDQLAKNALRQGKKVAPDDDAQYPMDLADSLVDGTFSTGDQVINAARQLYAEELFVSPRMRKHFRNSFYQAAEISCRRTDKGLRRIDESHPYYEIKYLQNQAIADMVHQPELFLKMMRAEEEGLVEIKLDMGRYEFRRQLYQEFESENFSDRAEQWRDERKKVLDLAYPKLEKFIAKSVKEVIRTFCQDEVLKMCREEYVKRLDQAPWKPKGMILGTAARVLAISNGMGDPGRDPIFWAWVDDDGRVLEQGKFGNLARDERQREEFVELLDRRRADVIAVSGWSTQTHKLVLDVEALVRDRNILGGDFDDPETDERTREPLEVVVVNDEVARLYKDSPRAHAEHPSLNPVTRYCVALARYMQDPMKQYAALGKDVSSLSFHPCQNLLPQDKLNKYLESAMVDMVNLCGVNINDAMTDTYVQNLLPYVAGLGPRKAMSVVKAINANGGVVNTRDELVGDPDSGKLPVVGPRVWNNCASFLWIEYDATNSSSDPLDNTRVHPEDYELGRKMAADALELDEEDVKAETDENGAGAIVRKLFKQEEQDKVNELVLEEYAEQLLRNYQQRKRATLETIRAELQAVYEELRRNFSLLTTTEIFTMFTGETPQTLCDGMIVPVNVRVVKDDFALVKLDCGIEGRLEAHEVTSRSSVKDVLSSGQTAQAKILEMNYKDFAAKMSMREDVLKIPYKRPINYGRDGWDYALESADKEELREKDKTTGRTQRVVKHPNFKPYNSVQAEEYLGSKPIGEVIIRPSSKGNDHLAVTWKVADNVYQHIDVLEMQKENEFSVGKILRISKYTYTDLDELIVEHVKAMARKVEELMRNDKYQNRSRGETEKWLTTYIDANPQRSAYAFCIDAKHPGYFWLCFKASRTARVIGLPVRVIPQGFELKGYQYPDMRALCNGFKLRFQNEFSKMGGR
;
A
#
# COMPACT_ATOMS: atom_id res chain seq x y z
N MET A 1 40.07 5.16 -24.47
CA MET A 1 39.54 4.17 -23.50
C MET A 1 38.11 4.55 -23.16
N THR A 2 37.19 3.60 -23.24
CA THR A 2 35.82 3.75 -22.75
C THR A 2 35.83 4.10 -21.26
N PRO A 3 34.92 4.97 -20.78
CA PRO A 3 34.83 5.29 -19.35
C PRO A 3 34.40 4.05 -18.56
N GLU A 4 34.88 3.92 -17.32
CA GLU A 4 34.40 2.91 -16.37
C GLU A 4 32.95 3.19 -15.97
N ALA A 5 32.12 2.15 -15.94
CA ALA A 5 30.75 2.22 -15.41
C ALA A 5 30.71 1.66 -13.99
N ALA A 6 30.25 2.50 -13.05
CA ALA A 6 30.07 2.12 -11.65
C ALA A 6 28.58 1.99 -11.26
N THR A 7 27.68 2.51 -12.09
CA THR A 7 26.23 2.56 -11.84
C THR A 7 25.46 1.95 -13.01
N MET A 8 24.20 1.57 -12.80
CA MET A 8 23.34 1.04 -13.87
C MET A 8 23.10 2.08 -14.98
N GLU A 9 23.04 3.35 -14.62
CA GLU A 9 22.94 4.49 -15.54
C GLU A 9 24.19 4.61 -16.41
N ASP A 10 25.39 4.48 -15.81
CA ASP A 10 26.64 4.51 -16.58
C ASP A 10 26.72 3.32 -17.56
N LEU A 11 26.20 2.15 -17.16
CA LEU A 11 26.12 0.98 -18.02
C LEU A 11 25.16 1.18 -19.20
N GLN A 12 23.98 1.77 -18.94
CA GLN A 12 23.02 2.12 -19.98
C GLN A 12 23.59 3.18 -20.93
N ASP A 13 24.29 4.19 -20.41
CA ASP A 13 24.93 5.22 -21.23
C ASP A 13 26.05 4.64 -22.11
N LEU A 14 26.86 3.72 -21.57
CA LEU A 14 27.85 2.98 -22.36
C LEU A 14 27.18 2.14 -23.44
N GLN A 15 26.09 1.44 -23.12
CA GLN A 15 25.35 0.64 -24.08
C GLN A 15 24.79 1.51 -25.22
N ASP A 16 24.16 2.64 -24.89
CA ASP A 16 23.66 3.62 -25.86
C ASP A 16 24.80 4.13 -26.75
N TYR A 17 25.96 4.44 -26.16
CA TYR A 17 27.15 4.88 -26.87
C TYR A 17 27.71 3.83 -27.82
N LEU A 18 27.82 2.57 -27.39
CA LEU A 18 28.28 1.48 -28.24
C LEU A 18 27.32 1.25 -29.41
N HIS A 19 26.01 1.27 -29.16
CA HIS A 19 25.00 1.16 -30.21
C HIS A 19 25.03 2.32 -31.20
N PHE A 20 25.42 3.52 -30.76
CA PHE A 20 25.51 4.69 -31.61
C PHE A 20 26.82 4.76 -32.42
N GLN A 21 27.96 4.46 -31.80
CA GLN A 21 29.29 4.54 -32.44
C GLN A 21 29.60 3.32 -33.29
N TYR A 22 29.25 2.12 -32.82
CA TYR A 22 29.60 0.85 -33.46
C TYR A 22 28.39 0.15 -34.07
N ALA A 23 27.36 0.91 -34.46
CA ALA A 23 26.10 0.39 -34.96
C ALA A 23 26.27 -0.62 -36.11
N GLN A 24 27.21 -0.38 -37.02
CA GLN A 24 27.48 -1.24 -38.17
C GLN A 24 28.24 -2.50 -37.75
N GLN A 25 29.31 -2.36 -36.96
CA GLN A 25 30.11 -3.48 -36.46
C GLN A 25 29.29 -4.42 -35.58
N LEU A 26 28.39 -3.87 -34.75
CA LEU A 26 27.46 -4.66 -33.93
C LEU A 26 26.44 -5.42 -34.78
N LYS A 27 25.98 -4.86 -35.91
CA LYS A 27 25.12 -5.58 -36.87
C LYS A 27 25.87 -6.71 -37.56
N GLU A 28 27.10 -6.46 -37.99
CA GLU A 28 27.96 -7.47 -38.63
C GLU A 28 28.26 -8.62 -37.65
N LEU A 29 28.59 -8.31 -36.39
CA LEU A 29 28.78 -9.30 -35.33
C LEU A 29 27.50 -10.09 -35.04
N ALA A 30 26.34 -9.44 -34.93
CA ALA A 30 25.07 -10.12 -34.71
C ALA A 30 24.68 -11.05 -35.87
N ALA A 31 25.00 -10.66 -37.11
CA ALA A 31 24.82 -11.49 -38.30
C ALA A 31 25.75 -12.71 -38.31
N LEU A 32 27.00 -12.56 -37.87
CA LEU A 32 27.97 -13.65 -37.73
C LEU A 32 27.56 -14.66 -36.63
N SER A 33 26.94 -14.21 -35.54
CA SER A 33 26.50 -15.07 -34.44
C SER A 33 25.13 -15.74 -34.65
N GLY A 34 24.51 -15.61 -35.83
CA GLY A 34 23.20 -16.21 -36.14
C GLY A 34 22.01 -15.65 -35.34
N ASN A 35 22.21 -14.53 -34.63
CA ASN A 35 21.26 -13.99 -33.66
C ASN A 35 20.58 -12.73 -34.22
N THR A 36 19.79 -12.89 -35.29
CA THR A 36 19.16 -11.79 -36.03
C THR A 36 17.94 -11.16 -35.32
N GLY A 37 17.50 -11.71 -34.19
CA GLY A 37 16.25 -11.33 -33.52
C GLY A 37 16.30 -10.13 -32.57
N GLN A 38 17.48 -9.63 -32.16
CA GLN A 38 17.59 -8.63 -31.08
C GLN A 38 18.10 -7.24 -31.49
N THR A 39 18.32 -6.97 -32.77
CA THR A 39 18.77 -5.63 -33.19
C THR A 39 17.57 -4.73 -33.52
N LYS A 40 17.35 -3.67 -32.73
CA LYS A 40 16.36 -2.62 -33.05
C LYS A 40 16.62 -2.10 -34.47
N ARG A 41 15.60 -2.11 -35.34
CA ARG A 41 15.71 -1.49 -36.68
C ARG A 41 16.11 -0.01 -36.53
N PRO A 42 17.12 0.49 -37.26
CA PRO A 42 17.53 1.89 -37.16
C PRO A 42 16.40 2.80 -37.64
N GLY A 43 16.06 3.83 -36.87
CA GLY A 43 15.17 4.90 -37.32
C GLY A 43 15.82 5.76 -38.42
N SER A 44 15.01 6.50 -39.17
CA SER A 44 15.44 7.41 -40.25
C SER A 44 16.61 8.35 -39.89
N LYS A 45 16.73 8.76 -38.62
CA LYS A 45 17.82 9.62 -38.12
C LYS A 45 19.19 8.94 -38.10
N SER A 46 19.28 7.64 -37.82
CA SER A 46 20.54 6.89 -37.88
C SER A 46 21.09 6.85 -39.30
N SER A 47 20.21 6.80 -40.31
CA SER A 47 20.60 6.82 -41.72
C SER A 47 21.16 8.17 -42.18
N LEU A 48 20.72 9.29 -41.61
CA LEU A 48 21.33 10.61 -41.89
C LEU A 48 22.73 10.70 -41.29
N LEU A 49 22.91 10.32 -40.02
CA LEU A 49 24.19 10.42 -39.32
C LEU A 49 25.25 9.49 -39.92
N ASP A 50 24.85 8.28 -40.33
CA ASP A 50 25.73 7.36 -41.05
C ASP A 50 26.10 7.89 -42.45
N ARG A 51 25.23 8.67 -43.10
CA ARG A 51 25.57 9.39 -44.34
C ARG A 51 26.59 10.50 -44.09
N VAL A 52 26.49 11.24 -42.99
CA VAL A 52 27.50 12.25 -42.61
C VAL A 52 28.86 11.60 -42.39
N ARG A 53 28.92 10.50 -41.63
CA ARG A 53 30.16 9.74 -41.35
C ARG A 53 30.86 9.22 -42.62
N LYS A 54 30.11 8.95 -43.69
CA LYS A 54 30.61 8.45 -44.99
C LYS A 54 30.86 9.56 -46.03
N SER A 55 30.43 10.79 -45.74
CA SER A 55 30.53 11.95 -46.63
C SER A 55 31.75 12.81 -46.30
N ARG A 56 32.11 13.72 -47.21
CA ARG A 56 33.11 14.78 -46.98
C ARG A 56 32.72 15.72 -45.84
N ALA A 57 31.44 15.81 -45.47
CA ALA A 57 30.96 16.58 -44.32
C ALA A 57 31.61 16.17 -42.97
N MET A 58 32.12 14.94 -42.84
CA MET A 58 32.87 14.52 -41.64
C MET A 58 34.16 15.33 -41.42
N GLN A 59 34.74 15.91 -42.49
CA GLN A 59 35.90 16.81 -42.35
C GLN A 59 35.51 18.10 -41.62
N PHE A 60 34.30 18.62 -41.85
CA PHE A 60 33.76 19.76 -41.12
C PHE A 60 33.59 19.45 -39.62
N VAL A 61 33.16 18.23 -39.28
CA VAL A 61 33.03 17.79 -37.88
C VAL A 61 34.38 17.79 -37.17
N LYS A 62 35.46 17.45 -37.87
CA LYS A 62 36.83 17.53 -37.32
C LYS A 62 37.31 18.98 -37.16
N ALA A 63 36.85 19.89 -38.03
CA ALA A 63 37.19 21.31 -37.99
C ALA A 63 36.62 22.05 -36.77
N TYR A 64 35.71 21.44 -36.00
CA TYR A 64 35.35 21.94 -34.66
C TYR A 64 36.54 21.95 -33.68
N GLY A 65 37.65 21.27 -33.97
CA GLY A 65 38.92 21.46 -33.28
C GLY A 65 39.10 20.68 -31.96
N VAL A 66 38.03 20.07 -31.45
CA VAL A 66 38.08 19.19 -30.27
C VAL A 66 37.06 18.07 -30.43
N SER A 67 37.42 16.85 -30.02
CA SER A 67 36.50 15.71 -30.05
C SER A 67 35.49 15.80 -28.89
N VAL A 68 34.32 15.19 -29.06
CA VAL A 68 33.29 15.16 -28.02
C VAL A 68 33.78 14.52 -26.71
N ASP A 69 34.57 13.44 -26.80
CA ASP A 69 35.16 12.81 -25.60
C ASP A 69 36.15 13.74 -24.91
N GLN A 70 36.96 14.49 -25.67
CA GLN A 70 37.89 15.46 -25.09
C GLN A 70 37.16 16.67 -24.48
N LEU A 71 36.11 17.17 -25.13
CA LEU A 71 35.26 18.23 -24.58
C LEU A 71 34.60 17.77 -23.26
N ALA A 72 34.09 16.55 -23.21
CA ALA A 72 33.54 15.97 -21.99
C ALA A 72 34.59 15.76 -20.89
N LYS A 73 35.83 15.41 -21.25
CA LYS A 73 36.97 15.33 -20.30
C LYS A 73 37.35 16.70 -19.75
N ASN A 74 37.39 17.73 -20.60
CA ASN A 74 37.62 19.11 -20.16
C ASN A 74 36.57 19.52 -19.12
N ALA A 75 35.28 19.29 -19.44
CA ALA A 75 34.16 19.61 -18.57
C ALA A 75 34.19 18.84 -17.22
N LEU A 76 34.59 17.56 -17.25
CA LEU A 76 34.80 16.75 -16.04
C LEU A 76 36.14 17.03 -15.32
N ARG A 77 36.98 17.94 -15.83
CA ARG A 77 38.35 18.22 -15.34
C ARG A 77 39.23 16.96 -15.27
N GLN A 78 39.08 16.08 -16.26
CA GLN A 78 39.81 14.82 -16.36
C GLN A 78 41.01 14.95 -17.31
N GLY A 79 42.20 15.03 -16.73
CA GLY A 79 43.44 15.21 -17.50
C GLY A 79 43.71 16.67 -17.85
N LYS A 80 44.65 16.91 -18.78
CA LYS A 80 45.02 18.26 -19.22
C LYS A 80 43.92 18.86 -20.11
N LYS A 81 43.53 20.11 -19.83
CA LYS A 81 42.60 20.87 -20.69
C LYS A 81 43.19 21.03 -22.09
N VAL A 82 42.38 20.75 -23.10
CA VAL A 82 42.72 20.92 -24.52
C VAL A 82 41.75 21.91 -25.13
N ALA A 83 42.23 23.10 -25.49
CA ALA A 83 41.41 24.10 -26.17
C ALA A 83 41.11 23.66 -27.62
N PRO A 84 39.94 23.99 -28.19
CA PRO A 84 39.64 23.75 -29.59
C PRO A 84 40.57 24.54 -30.52
N ASP A 85 41.07 23.89 -31.57
CA ASP A 85 41.83 24.56 -32.63
C ASP A 85 40.88 25.09 -33.73
N ASP A 86 41.12 26.31 -34.22
CA ASP A 86 40.28 26.95 -35.23
C ASP A 86 40.84 26.68 -36.63
N ASP A 87 39.99 26.25 -37.57
CA ASP A 87 40.42 25.97 -38.94
C ASP A 87 40.98 27.23 -39.63
N ALA A 88 41.87 27.03 -40.59
CA ALA A 88 42.47 28.10 -41.38
C ALA A 88 41.44 28.86 -42.24
N GLN A 89 40.34 28.21 -42.64
CA GLN A 89 39.27 28.79 -43.45
C GLN A 89 38.12 29.31 -42.56
N TYR A 90 37.31 30.24 -43.11
CA TYR A 90 36.03 30.59 -42.48
C TYR A 90 35.08 29.37 -42.54
N PRO A 91 34.17 29.20 -41.57
CA PRO A 91 33.24 28.07 -41.55
C PRO A 91 32.48 27.89 -42.86
N MET A 92 31.96 28.97 -43.47
CA MET A 92 31.21 28.86 -44.72
C MET A 92 32.10 28.44 -45.90
N ASP A 93 33.29 29.04 -46.03
CA ASP A 93 34.25 28.70 -47.09
C ASP A 93 34.68 27.23 -47.01
N LEU A 94 34.95 26.75 -45.79
CA LEU A 94 35.28 25.34 -45.58
C LEU A 94 34.09 24.45 -45.97
N ALA A 95 32.87 24.80 -45.58
CA ALA A 95 31.69 24.01 -45.89
C ALA A 95 31.43 23.90 -47.39
N ASP A 96 31.56 25.00 -48.13
CA ASP A 96 31.40 25.01 -49.59
C ASP A 96 32.46 24.13 -50.29
N SER A 97 33.69 24.06 -49.74
CA SER A 97 34.75 23.17 -50.26
C SER A 97 34.47 21.67 -50.05
N LEU A 98 33.55 21.34 -49.13
CA LEU A 98 33.22 19.98 -48.67
C LEU A 98 31.90 19.43 -49.23
N VAL A 99 31.24 20.15 -50.13
CA VAL A 99 30.06 19.69 -50.87
C VAL A 99 30.36 18.40 -51.64
N ASP A 100 29.40 17.47 -51.67
CA ASP A 100 29.48 16.21 -52.39
C ASP A 100 28.11 15.73 -52.91
N GLY A 101 28.04 14.53 -53.49
CA GLY A 101 26.77 13.97 -53.99
C GLY A 101 25.73 13.68 -52.89
N THR A 102 26.09 13.74 -51.61
CA THR A 102 25.21 13.52 -50.46
C THR A 102 24.67 14.85 -49.90
N PHE A 103 25.49 15.89 -49.86
CA PHE A 103 25.13 17.24 -49.41
C PHE A 103 25.55 18.27 -50.46
N SER A 104 24.58 18.93 -51.09
CA SER A 104 24.77 19.71 -52.31
C SER A 104 25.07 21.21 -52.09
N THR A 105 25.09 21.68 -50.84
CA THR A 105 25.32 23.09 -50.47
C THR A 105 26.13 23.17 -49.17
N GLY A 106 26.93 24.23 -48.98
CA GLY A 106 27.67 24.46 -47.73
C GLY A 106 26.76 24.47 -46.50
N ASP A 107 25.58 25.11 -46.60
CA ASP A 107 24.57 25.10 -45.52
C ASP A 107 24.15 23.68 -45.12
N GLN A 108 23.96 22.77 -46.09
CA GLN A 108 23.64 21.38 -45.80
C GLN A 108 24.79 20.67 -45.09
N VAL A 109 26.05 20.94 -45.48
CA VAL A 109 27.24 20.38 -44.83
C VAL A 109 27.34 20.85 -43.38
N ILE A 110 27.22 22.16 -43.11
CA ILE A 110 27.29 22.72 -41.76
C ILE A 110 26.16 22.16 -40.90
N ASN A 111 24.92 22.18 -41.39
CA ASN A 111 23.77 21.68 -40.65
C ASN A 111 23.90 20.18 -40.32
N ALA A 112 24.40 19.39 -41.27
CA ALA A 112 24.62 17.95 -41.07
C ALA A 112 25.75 17.67 -40.06
N ALA A 113 26.86 18.41 -40.15
CA ALA A 113 27.98 18.30 -39.22
C ALA A 113 27.59 18.74 -37.80
N ARG A 114 26.84 19.85 -37.66
CA ARG A 114 26.29 20.34 -36.39
C ARG A 114 25.37 19.30 -35.74
N GLN A 115 24.48 18.68 -36.52
CA GLN A 115 23.60 17.61 -36.03
C GLN A 115 24.38 16.39 -35.57
N LEU A 116 25.43 15.97 -36.29
CA LEU A 116 26.24 14.82 -35.88
C LEU A 116 27.00 15.09 -34.57
N TYR A 117 27.67 16.24 -34.46
CA TYR A 117 28.41 16.59 -33.24
C TYR A 117 27.47 16.74 -32.03
N ALA A 118 26.30 17.36 -32.22
CA ALA A 118 25.29 17.49 -31.17
C ALA A 118 24.74 16.12 -30.72
N GLU A 119 24.54 15.19 -31.65
CA GLU A 119 24.11 13.83 -31.30
C GLU A 119 25.22 13.04 -30.59
N GLU A 120 26.47 13.21 -31.01
CA GLU A 120 27.63 12.64 -30.31
C GLU A 120 27.74 13.15 -28.87
N LEU A 121 27.53 14.46 -28.66
CA LEU A 121 27.45 15.04 -27.31
C LEU A 121 26.31 14.43 -26.50
N PHE A 122 25.14 14.29 -27.10
CA PHE A 122 23.96 13.72 -26.45
C PHE A 122 24.16 12.27 -25.99
N VAL A 123 24.90 11.47 -26.76
CA VAL A 123 25.15 10.05 -26.47
C VAL A 123 26.45 9.83 -25.67
N SER A 124 27.29 10.84 -25.51
CA SER A 124 28.55 10.72 -24.76
C SER A 124 28.32 10.34 -23.29
N PRO A 125 28.84 9.20 -22.81
CA PRO A 125 28.66 8.77 -21.42
C PRO A 125 29.30 9.75 -20.43
N ARG A 126 30.46 10.32 -20.79
CA ARG A 126 31.13 11.33 -19.96
C ARG A 126 30.32 12.62 -19.89
N MET A 127 29.72 13.05 -21.00
CA MET A 127 28.90 14.26 -21.01
C MET A 127 27.61 14.07 -20.19
N ARG A 128 26.93 12.93 -20.35
CA ARG A 128 25.76 12.58 -19.53
C ARG A 128 26.11 12.50 -18.04
N LYS A 129 27.26 11.92 -17.70
CA LYS A 129 27.79 11.90 -16.32
C LYS A 129 28.05 13.30 -15.77
N HIS A 130 28.62 14.20 -16.57
CA HIS A 130 28.84 15.59 -16.18
C HIS A 130 27.53 16.33 -15.88
N PHE A 131 26.53 16.17 -16.75
CA PHE A 131 25.19 16.70 -16.50
C PHE A 131 24.58 16.10 -15.23
N ARG A 132 24.59 14.76 -15.06
CA ARG A 132 24.06 14.10 -13.84
C ARG A 132 24.70 14.64 -12.56
N ASN A 133 26.04 14.74 -12.52
CA ASN A 133 26.75 15.28 -11.36
C ASN A 133 26.31 16.72 -11.04
N SER A 134 26.13 17.55 -12.07
CA SER A 134 25.69 18.93 -11.91
C SER A 134 24.26 19.01 -11.40
N PHE A 135 23.36 18.16 -11.90
CA PHE A 135 21.99 18.05 -11.39
C PHE A 135 21.97 17.64 -9.91
N TYR A 136 22.71 16.60 -9.52
CA TYR A 136 22.75 16.16 -8.12
C TYR A 136 23.31 17.22 -7.16
N GLN A 137 24.17 18.12 -7.65
CA GLN A 137 24.78 19.18 -6.83
C GLN A 137 23.94 20.46 -6.75
N ALA A 138 23.29 20.84 -7.85
CA ALA A 138 22.75 22.19 -8.01
C ALA A 138 21.28 22.24 -8.45
N ALA A 139 20.64 21.09 -8.73
CA ALA A 139 19.24 21.13 -9.15
C ALA A 139 18.31 21.36 -7.96
N GLU A 140 17.36 22.24 -8.19
CA GLU A 140 16.25 22.54 -7.30
C GLU A 140 14.96 21.93 -7.88
N ILE A 141 14.11 21.44 -6.98
CA ILE A 141 12.84 20.80 -7.26
C ILE A 141 11.74 21.78 -6.90
N SER A 142 10.87 22.07 -7.87
CA SER A 142 9.72 22.93 -7.68
C SER A 142 8.47 22.30 -8.25
N CYS A 143 7.34 22.47 -7.57
CA CYS A 143 6.03 22.04 -8.03
C CYS A 143 5.27 23.22 -8.62
N ARG A 144 4.76 23.04 -9.83
CA ARG A 144 3.86 23.99 -10.48
C ARG A 144 2.48 23.36 -10.62
N ARG A 145 1.50 23.85 -9.87
CA ARG A 145 0.08 23.51 -10.09
C ARG A 145 -0.35 23.71 -11.56
N THR A 146 -1.19 22.79 -12.06
CA THR A 146 -1.91 22.94 -13.33
C THR A 146 -3.26 23.63 -13.09
N ASP A 147 -3.99 23.99 -14.16
CA ASP A 147 -5.37 24.50 -14.03
C ASP A 147 -6.30 23.49 -13.33
N LYS A 148 -6.03 22.19 -13.52
CA LYS A 148 -6.75 21.11 -12.83
C LYS A 148 -6.38 21.08 -11.35
N GLY A 149 -5.09 21.19 -11.03
CA GLY A 149 -4.60 21.26 -9.64
C GLY A 149 -5.10 22.48 -8.88
N LEU A 150 -5.17 23.65 -9.53
CA LEU A 150 -5.70 24.88 -8.93
C LEU A 150 -7.11 24.66 -8.36
N ARG A 151 -7.97 23.95 -9.11
CA ARG A 151 -9.38 23.72 -8.76
C ARG A 151 -9.60 22.52 -7.84
N ARG A 152 -8.74 21.50 -7.88
CA ARG A 152 -8.91 20.25 -7.13
C ARG A 152 -8.17 20.23 -5.79
N ILE A 153 -7.02 20.87 -5.71
CA ILE A 153 -6.21 20.89 -4.50
C ILE A 153 -6.61 22.10 -3.66
N ASP A 154 -7.56 21.89 -2.75
CA ASP A 154 -7.92 22.84 -1.70
C ASP A 154 -7.06 22.65 -0.44
N GLU A 155 -7.26 23.48 0.60
CA GLU A 155 -6.48 23.43 1.84
C GLU A 155 -6.63 22.11 2.63
N SER A 156 -7.67 21.31 2.33
CA SER A 156 -7.91 20.00 2.95
C SER A 156 -7.35 18.84 2.13
N HIS A 157 -7.00 19.07 0.87
CA HIS A 157 -6.51 18.05 -0.04
C HIS A 157 -5.12 17.54 0.39
N PRO A 158 -4.83 16.23 0.34
CA PRO A 158 -3.52 15.69 0.74
C PRO A 158 -2.33 16.33 0.00
N TYR A 159 -2.48 16.62 -1.29
CA TYR A 159 -1.46 17.31 -2.11
C TYR A 159 -1.39 18.83 -1.90
N TYR A 160 -2.15 19.42 -0.96
CA TYR A 160 -2.00 20.85 -0.68
C TYR A 160 -0.56 21.17 -0.30
N GLU A 161 0.07 20.28 0.47
CA GLU A 161 1.41 20.49 1.01
C GLU A 161 2.52 20.61 -0.06
N ILE A 162 2.24 20.23 -1.31
CA ILE A 162 3.16 20.33 -2.44
C ILE A 162 2.72 21.36 -3.48
N LYS A 163 1.51 21.94 -3.36
CA LYS A 163 0.88 22.74 -4.42
C LYS A 163 1.71 23.95 -4.85
N TYR A 164 2.39 24.57 -3.89
CA TYR A 164 3.21 25.78 -4.05
C TYR A 164 4.65 25.59 -3.57
N LEU A 165 5.09 24.34 -3.46
CA LEU A 165 6.44 24.04 -2.99
C LEU A 165 7.47 24.39 -4.07
N GLN A 166 8.52 25.11 -3.70
CA GLN A 166 9.55 25.58 -4.62
C GLN A 166 10.95 25.49 -4.02
N ASN A 167 11.97 25.53 -4.88
CA ASN A 167 13.39 25.64 -4.50
C ASN A 167 13.86 24.56 -3.51
N GLN A 168 13.33 23.34 -3.59
CA GLN A 168 13.74 22.26 -2.70
C GLN A 168 15.01 21.59 -3.23
N ALA A 169 16.00 21.36 -2.37
CA ALA A 169 17.17 20.59 -2.79
C ALA A 169 16.81 19.11 -2.98
N ILE A 170 17.58 18.40 -3.83
CA ILE A 170 17.45 16.94 -3.95
C ILE A 170 17.66 16.26 -2.58
N ALA A 171 18.57 16.77 -1.76
CA ALA A 171 18.82 16.25 -0.41
C ALA A 171 17.59 16.36 0.50
N ASP A 172 16.81 17.44 0.39
CA ASP A 172 15.58 17.61 1.17
C ASP A 172 14.55 16.52 0.84
N MET A 173 14.41 16.18 -0.44
CA MET A 173 13.52 15.09 -0.88
C MET A 173 14.00 13.70 -0.45
N VAL A 174 15.30 13.52 -0.29
CA VAL A 174 15.89 12.29 0.26
C VAL A 174 15.56 12.15 1.74
N HIS A 175 15.53 13.25 2.49
CA HIS A 175 15.13 13.26 3.91
C HIS A 175 13.61 13.22 4.12
N GLN A 176 12.82 13.58 3.10
CA GLN A 176 11.35 13.53 3.12
C GLN A 176 10.82 12.76 1.89
N PRO A 177 11.10 11.44 1.80
CA PRO A 177 10.79 10.65 0.61
C PRO A 177 9.28 10.63 0.29
N GLU A 178 8.42 10.67 1.30
CA GLU A 178 6.97 10.74 1.15
C GLU A 178 6.50 11.97 0.37
N LEU A 179 7.18 13.11 0.53
CA LEU A 179 6.82 14.35 -0.13
C LEU A 179 7.04 14.21 -1.64
N PHE A 180 8.19 13.68 -2.04
CA PHE A 180 8.49 13.44 -3.45
C PHE A 180 7.55 12.40 -4.07
N LEU A 181 7.21 11.31 -3.37
CA LEU A 181 6.23 10.34 -3.88
C LEU A 181 4.85 10.97 -4.10
N LYS A 182 4.39 11.84 -3.19
CA LYS A 182 3.16 12.62 -3.39
C LYS A 182 3.25 13.53 -4.60
N MET A 183 4.39 14.19 -4.82
CA MET A 183 4.60 14.99 -6.04
C MET A 183 4.45 14.14 -7.29
N MET A 184 5.15 13.01 -7.36
CA MET A 184 5.12 12.14 -8.54
C MET A 184 3.70 11.66 -8.83
N ARG A 185 2.95 11.30 -7.78
CA ARG A 185 1.56 10.88 -7.93
C ARG A 185 0.64 12.02 -8.38
N ALA A 186 0.79 13.21 -7.81
CA ALA A 186 0.03 14.38 -8.20
C ALA A 186 0.32 14.80 -9.65
N GLU A 187 1.55 14.59 -10.14
CA GLU A 187 1.92 14.79 -11.54
C GLU A 187 1.30 13.74 -12.47
N GLU A 188 1.31 12.46 -12.09
CA GLU A 188 0.63 11.39 -12.83
C GLU A 188 -0.88 11.65 -12.97
N GLU A 189 -1.50 12.26 -11.95
CA GLU A 189 -2.91 12.69 -11.96
C GLU A 189 -3.15 14.00 -12.72
N GLY A 190 -2.09 14.66 -13.20
CA GLY A 190 -2.12 15.91 -13.96
C GLY A 190 -2.49 17.14 -13.12
N LEU A 191 -2.27 17.09 -11.79
CA LEU A 191 -2.60 18.17 -10.86
C LEU A 191 -1.43 19.16 -10.69
N VAL A 192 -0.20 18.65 -10.75
CA VAL A 192 1.02 19.45 -10.67
C VAL A 192 2.00 19.03 -11.78
N GLU A 193 2.97 19.88 -12.07
CA GLU A 193 4.14 19.60 -12.90
C GLU A 193 5.38 19.78 -12.03
N ILE A 194 6.21 18.75 -11.93
CA ILE A 194 7.47 18.81 -11.18
C ILE A 194 8.56 19.31 -12.11
N LYS A 195 9.15 20.43 -11.75
CA LYS A 195 10.27 21.04 -12.45
C LYS A 195 11.56 20.75 -11.70
N LEU A 196 12.52 20.19 -12.44
CA LEU A 196 13.89 20.02 -12.01
C LEU A 196 14.72 21.02 -12.80
N ASP A 197 15.23 22.06 -12.13
CA ASP A 197 15.97 23.14 -12.78
C ASP A 197 17.28 23.38 -12.03
N MET A 198 18.34 23.71 -12.76
CA MET A 198 19.59 24.18 -12.20
C MET A 198 19.63 25.72 -12.20
N GLY A 199 18.49 26.40 -12.15
CA GLY A 199 18.25 27.78 -12.61
C GLY A 199 19.15 28.91 -12.07
N ARG A 200 19.98 28.65 -11.07
CA ARG A 200 21.01 29.59 -10.54
C ARG A 200 22.44 29.22 -10.93
N TYR A 201 22.63 28.05 -11.53
CA TYR A 201 23.92 27.50 -11.88
C TYR A 201 24.29 27.88 -13.32
N GLU A 202 25.45 28.50 -13.46
CA GLU A 202 26.02 29.00 -14.72
C GLU A 202 26.52 27.87 -15.63
N PHE A 203 25.86 26.72 -15.62
CA PHE A 203 26.32 25.47 -16.23
C PHE A 203 26.51 25.61 -17.74
N ARG A 204 25.50 26.18 -18.41
CA ARG A 204 25.55 26.39 -19.86
C ARG A 204 26.71 27.32 -20.26
N ARG A 205 26.99 28.35 -19.46
CA ARG A 205 28.11 29.27 -19.68
C ARG A 205 29.45 28.57 -19.46
N GLN A 206 29.58 27.78 -18.40
CA GLN A 206 30.79 27.00 -18.11
C GLN A 206 31.06 25.97 -19.20
N LEU A 207 30.04 25.24 -19.66
CA LEU A 207 30.19 24.28 -20.75
C LEU A 207 30.60 24.97 -22.07
N TYR A 208 30.06 26.16 -22.34
CA TYR A 208 30.48 26.97 -23.48
C TYR A 208 31.96 27.37 -23.40
N GLN A 209 32.44 27.80 -22.22
CA GLN A 209 33.85 28.15 -21.99
C GLN A 209 34.80 26.96 -22.21
N GLU A 210 34.33 25.73 -22.02
CA GLU A 210 35.12 24.52 -22.32
C GLU A 210 35.19 24.20 -23.83
N PHE A 211 34.32 24.81 -24.64
CA PHE A 211 34.26 24.66 -26.10
C PHE A 211 34.69 25.92 -26.86
N GLU A 212 35.23 26.92 -26.15
CA GLU A 212 35.71 28.17 -26.71
C GLU A 212 37.21 28.09 -27.04
N SER A 213 37.61 28.65 -28.20
CA SER A 213 39.03 28.79 -28.55
C SER A 213 39.62 30.08 -27.98
N GLU A 214 40.94 30.08 -27.73
CA GLU A 214 41.65 31.22 -27.14
C GLU A 214 42.00 32.32 -28.17
N ASN A 215 41.61 32.17 -29.44
CA ASN A 215 41.94 33.09 -30.53
C ASN A 215 40.96 34.28 -30.61
N PHE A 216 41.42 35.46 -31.03
CA PHE A 216 40.57 36.68 -31.07
C PHE A 216 40.27 37.24 -32.47
N SER A 217 40.53 36.48 -33.55
CA SER A 217 40.24 36.93 -34.92
C SER A 217 38.74 36.84 -35.27
N ASP A 218 38.29 37.58 -36.28
CA ASP A 218 36.92 37.48 -36.84
C ASP A 218 36.58 36.03 -37.25
N ARG A 219 37.55 35.34 -37.86
CA ARG A 219 37.43 33.91 -38.19
C ARG A 219 37.19 33.04 -36.94
N ALA A 220 37.94 33.28 -35.86
CA ALA A 220 37.76 32.58 -34.60
C ALA A 220 36.39 32.88 -33.98
N GLU A 221 35.89 34.11 -34.13
CA GLU A 221 34.53 34.48 -33.69
C GLU A 221 33.45 33.70 -34.43
N GLN A 222 33.57 33.53 -35.75
CA GLN A 222 32.62 32.73 -36.53
C GLN A 222 32.67 31.24 -36.15
N TRP A 223 33.86 30.68 -35.89
CA TRP A 223 33.99 29.31 -35.37
C TRP A 223 33.41 29.16 -33.96
N ARG A 224 33.58 30.14 -33.07
CA ARG A 224 32.95 30.19 -31.75
C ARG A 224 31.43 30.23 -31.83
N ASP A 225 30.87 31.02 -32.74
CA ASP A 225 29.41 31.09 -32.96
C ASP A 225 28.88 29.75 -33.49
N GLU A 226 29.61 29.09 -34.38
CA GLU A 226 29.21 27.77 -34.90
C GLU A 226 29.27 26.69 -33.80
N ARG A 227 30.30 26.67 -32.96
CA ARG A 227 30.37 25.80 -31.77
C ARG A 227 29.24 26.09 -30.76
N LYS A 228 28.86 27.36 -30.60
CA LYS A 228 27.70 27.75 -29.77
C LYS A 228 26.41 27.12 -30.28
N LYS A 229 26.17 27.18 -31.59
CA LYS A 229 24.99 26.57 -32.22
C LYS A 229 24.92 25.05 -32.03
N VAL A 230 26.07 24.36 -31.98
CA VAL A 230 26.13 22.93 -31.63
C VAL A 230 25.60 22.69 -30.22
N LEU A 231 26.09 23.46 -29.23
CA LEU A 231 25.63 23.35 -27.84
C LEU A 231 24.16 23.75 -27.68
N ASP A 232 23.70 24.78 -28.38
CA ASP A 232 22.30 25.21 -28.36
C ASP A 232 21.34 24.11 -28.88
N LEU A 233 21.83 23.23 -29.76
CA LEU A 233 21.09 22.06 -30.24
C LEU A 233 21.14 20.88 -29.25
N ALA A 234 22.32 20.61 -28.66
CA ALA A 234 22.53 19.45 -27.78
C ALA A 234 21.99 19.67 -26.35
N TYR A 235 22.20 20.85 -25.79
CA TYR A 235 21.96 21.16 -24.38
C TYR A 235 20.51 20.93 -23.96
N PRO A 236 19.46 21.47 -24.63
CA PRO A 236 18.08 21.27 -24.19
C PRO A 236 17.65 19.80 -24.23
N LYS A 237 18.21 19.03 -25.17
CA LYS A 237 17.96 17.59 -25.30
C LYS A 237 18.62 16.80 -24.17
N LEU A 238 19.88 17.12 -23.84
CA LEU A 238 20.62 16.54 -22.73
C LEU A 238 19.96 16.89 -21.40
N GLU A 239 19.70 18.17 -21.15
CA GLU A 239 19.06 18.67 -19.93
C GLU A 239 17.73 17.97 -19.67
N LYS A 240 16.83 17.92 -20.66
CA LYS A 240 15.54 17.23 -20.53
C LYS A 240 15.69 15.73 -20.28
N PHE A 241 16.62 15.07 -20.96
CA PHE A 241 16.86 13.64 -20.80
C PHE A 241 17.41 13.31 -19.41
N ILE A 242 18.41 14.08 -18.96
CA ILE A 242 19.05 13.90 -17.66
C ILE A 242 18.11 14.28 -16.52
N ALA A 243 17.38 15.39 -16.61
CA ALA A 243 16.37 15.76 -15.63
C ALA A 243 15.32 14.65 -15.43
N LYS A 244 14.83 14.06 -16.53
CA LYS A 244 13.92 12.91 -16.46
C LYS A 244 14.59 11.71 -15.79
N SER A 245 15.82 11.38 -16.16
CA SER A 245 16.57 10.27 -15.56
C SER A 245 16.78 10.45 -14.05
N VAL A 246 17.29 11.61 -13.63
CA VAL A 246 17.50 11.97 -12.22
C VAL A 246 16.19 11.90 -11.43
N LYS A 247 15.09 12.40 -11.99
CA LYS A 247 13.76 12.31 -11.35
C LYS A 247 13.33 10.86 -11.10
N GLU A 248 13.57 9.94 -12.03
CA GLU A 248 13.27 8.50 -11.87
C GLU A 248 14.18 7.83 -10.83
N VAL A 249 15.44 8.23 -10.75
CA VAL A 249 16.38 7.76 -9.71
C VAL A 249 15.91 8.20 -8.33
N ILE A 250 15.55 9.49 -8.16
CA ILE A 250 15.00 10.00 -6.91
C ILE A 250 13.71 9.25 -6.55
N ARG A 251 12.81 9.01 -7.52
CA ARG A 251 11.58 8.22 -7.30
C ARG A 251 11.92 6.84 -6.75
N THR A 252 12.84 6.13 -7.39
CA THR A 252 13.22 4.77 -6.99
C THR A 252 13.82 4.76 -5.58
N PHE A 253 14.71 5.72 -5.30
CA PHE A 253 15.30 5.89 -3.98
C PHE A 253 14.22 6.16 -2.91
N CYS A 254 13.34 7.14 -3.12
CA CYS A 254 12.27 7.46 -2.18
C CYS A 254 11.30 6.29 -1.97
N GLN A 255 11.00 5.52 -3.03
CA GLN A 255 10.21 4.29 -2.90
C GLN A 255 10.92 3.26 -2.00
N ASP A 256 12.22 3.03 -2.21
CA ASP A 256 12.99 2.07 -1.43
C ASP A 256 13.15 2.50 0.04
N GLU A 257 13.29 3.80 0.33
CA GLU A 257 13.30 4.29 1.72
C GLU A 257 11.95 4.09 2.41
N VAL A 258 10.82 4.42 1.76
CA VAL A 258 9.50 4.18 2.35
C VAL A 258 9.22 2.67 2.50
N LEU A 259 9.71 1.83 1.58
CA LEU A 259 9.64 0.37 1.72
C LEU A 259 10.40 -0.14 2.95
N LYS A 260 11.57 0.44 3.26
CA LYS A 260 12.30 0.14 4.50
C LYS A 260 11.49 0.56 5.73
N MET A 261 10.89 1.74 5.73
CA MET A 261 10.02 2.20 6.83
C MET A 261 8.81 1.25 7.03
N CYS A 262 8.16 0.81 5.94
CA CYS A 262 7.09 -0.20 6.03
C CYS A 262 7.59 -1.51 6.63
N ARG A 263 8.78 -1.96 6.23
CA ARG A 263 9.40 -3.18 6.75
C ARG A 263 9.71 -3.06 8.23
N GLU A 264 10.34 -1.97 8.66
CA GLU A 264 10.67 -1.70 10.06
C GLU A 264 9.43 -1.67 10.94
N GLU A 265 8.36 -1.03 10.46
CA GLU A 265 7.09 -1.00 11.18
C GLU A 265 6.47 -2.40 11.28
N TYR A 266 6.56 -3.20 10.23
CA TYR A 266 6.10 -4.59 10.29
C TYR A 266 6.97 -5.45 11.22
N VAL A 267 8.30 -5.26 11.26
CA VAL A 267 9.18 -5.94 12.21
C VAL A 267 8.75 -5.66 13.64
N LYS A 268 8.40 -4.43 14.02
CA LYS A 268 7.89 -4.14 15.38
C LYS A 268 6.61 -4.90 15.71
N ARG A 269 5.78 -5.21 14.71
CA ARG A 269 4.56 -6.00 14.88
C ARG A 269 4.83 -7.49 15.04
N LEU A 270 5.90 -7.99 14.43
CA LEU A 270 6.32 -9.39 14.49
C LEU A 270 7.23 -9.68 15.70
N ASP A 271 8.08 -8.71 16.09
CA ASP A 271 9.01 -8.77 17.24
C ASP A 271 8.26 -8.55 18.56
N GLN A 272 7.31 -9.45 18.80
CA GLN A 272 6.50 -9.52 20.00
C GLN A 272 6.35 -10.98 20.41
N ALA A 273 6.83 -11.29 21.59
CA ALA A 273 6.55 -12.51 22.31
C ALA A 273 5.05 -12.60 22.67
N PRO A 274 4.54 -13.81 22.97
CA PRO A 274 3.26 -13.98 23.64
C PRO A 274 3.10 -13.03 24.83
N TRP A 275 1.88 -12.55 25.09
CA TRP A 275 1.62 -11.82 26.33
C TRP A 275 1.95 -12.71 27.52
N LYS A 276 2.85 -12.23 28.38
CA LYS A 276 3.44 -13.00 29.47
C LYS A 276 2.56 -12.92 30.73
N PRO A 277 1.96 -14.03 31.19
CA PRO A 277 1.31 -14.06 32.50
C PRO A 277 2.30 -13.82 33.63
N LYS A 278 1.83 -13.19 34.72
CA LYS A 278 2.66 -12.95 35.92
C LYS A 278 3.16 -14.28 36.49
N GLY A 279 4.43 -14.30 36.88
CA GLY A 279 5.10 -15.51 37.39
C GLY A 279 5.52 -16.55 36.35
N MET A 280 5.11 -16.41 35.09
CA MET A 280 5.49 -17.35 34.03
C MET A 280 6.79 -16.93 33.33
N ILE A 281 7.29 -17.77 32.44
CA ILE A 281 8.47 -17.48 31.61
C ILE A 281 8.01 -16.74 30.35
N LEU A 282 8.87 -15.87 29.79
CA LEU A 282 8.58 -15.21 28.53
C LEU A 282 8.46 -16.26 27.41
N GLY A 283 7.42 -16.19 26.59
CA GLY A 283 7.13 -17.21 25.57
C GLY A 283 6.03 -18.20 25.97
N THR A 284 5.62 -18.25 27.25
CA THR A 284 4.46 -19.05 27.67
C THR A 284 3.17 -18.44 27.09
N ALA A 285 2.36 -19.24 26.41
CA ALA A 285 1.08 -18.81 25.87
C ALA A 285 0.04 -18.63 26.99
N ALA A 286 -0.66 -17.50 26.99
CA ALA A 286 -1.68 -17.20 27.98
C ALA A 286 -3.04 -17.85 27.64
N ARG A 287 -3.83 -18.17 28.67
CA ARG A 287 -5.26 -18.49 28.55
C ARG A 287 -6.05 -17.20 28.53
N VAL A 288 -6.77 -16.95 27.45
CA VAL A 288 -7.35 -15.62 27.17
C VAL A 288 -8.86 -15.67 27.15
N LEU A 289 -9.50 -14.78 27.91
CA LEU A 289 -10.91 -14.42 27.69
C LEU A 289 -10.96 -13.18 26.81
N ALA A 290 -11.36 -13.32 25.55
CA ALA A 290 -11.52 -12.20 24.63
C ALA A 290 -12.97 -11.73 24.54
N ILE A 291 -13.18 -10.41 24.57
CA ILE A 291 -14.49 -9.77 24.68
C ILE A 291 -14.61 -8.60 23.70
N SER A 292 -15.76 -8.48 23.03
CA SER A 292 -16.05 -7.35 22.14
C SER A 292 -17.54 -7.03 22.02
N ASN A 293 -17.87 -5.74 21.95
CA ASN A 293 -19.17 -5.23 21.54
C ASN A 293 -19.28 -4.96 20.02
N GLY A 294 -18.19 -5.13 19.26
CA GLY A 294 -18.14 -4.75 17.84
C GLY A 294 -18.50 -3.28 17.61
N MET A 295 -19.60 -3.03 16.88
CA MET A 295 -20.19 -1.68 16.68
C MET A 295 -21.31 -1.33 17.66
N GLY A 296 -21.76 -2.30 18.45
CA GLY A 296 -22.92 -2.15 19.33
C GLY A 296 -22.64 -1.27 20.54
N ASP A 297 -23.70 -0.79 21.17
CA ASP A 297 -23.62 -0.14 22.49
C ASP A 297 -23.57 -1.22 23.57
N PRO A 298 -22.48 -1.36 24.36
CA PRO A 298 -22.36 -2.42 25.37
C PRO A 298 -23.43 -2.33 26.47
N GLY A 299 -24.11 -1.19 26.61
CA GLY A 299 -25.23 -1.03 27.53
C GLY A 299 -26.57 -1.57 27.02
N ARG A 300 -26.69 -1.87 25.73
CA ARG A 300 -27.96 -2.22 25.05
C ARG A 300 -27.86 -3.46 24.16
N ASP A 301 -26.77 -3.57 23.44
CA ASP A 301 -26.48 -4.64 22.50
C ASP A 301 -25.65 -5.75 23.17
N PRO A 302 -25.71 -6.99 22.67
CA PRO A 302 -24.93 -8.09 23.23
C PRO A 302 -23.42 -7.86 23.14
N ILE A 303 -22.72 -8.20 24.21
CA ILE A 303 -21.25 -8.25 24.29
C ILE A 303 -20.84 -9.69 24.02
N PHE A 304 -20.07 -9.95 22.97
CA PHE A 304 -19.63 -11.30 22.60
C PHE A 304 -18.30 -11.63 23.26
N TRP A 305 -18.08 -12.92 23.54
CA TRP A 305 -16.81 -13.38 24.08
C TRP A 305 -16.42 -14.77 23.58
N ALA A 306 -15.13 -15.05 23.60
CA ALA A 306 -14.55 -16.36 23.36
C ALA A 306 -13.43 -16.62 24.37
N TRP A 307 -13.40 -17.83 24.92
CA TRP A 307 -12.31 -18.30 25.77
C TRP A 307 -11.41 -19.24 24.96
N VAL A 308 -10.11 -18.94 24.97
CA VAL A 308 -9.08 -19.68 24.24
C VAL A 308 -8.05 -20.18 25.25
N ASP A 309 -7.81 -21.49 25.23
CA ASP A 309 -6.82 -22.15 26.10
C ASP A 309 -5.40 -21.85 25.63
N ASP A 310 -4.39 -22.15 26.46
CA ASP A 310 -2.97 -21.95 26.16
C ASP A 310 -2.50 -22.64 24.86
N ASP A 311 -3.11 -23.77 24.49
CA ASP A 311 -2.87 -24.50 23.24
C ASP A 311 -3.56 -23.90 21.99
N GLY A 312 -4.28 -22.79 22.16
CA GLY A 312 -4.96 -22.06 21.08
C GLY A 312 -6.34 -22.60 20.70
N ARG A 313 -6.86 -23.62 21.41
CA ARG A 313 -8.21 -24.16 21.19
C ARG A 313 -9.29 -23.28 21.82
N VAL A 314 -10.38 -23.09 21.08
CA VAL A 314 -11.56 -22.40 21.57
C VAL A 314 -12.44 -23.39 22.31
N LEU A 315 -12.42 -23.39 23.64
CA LEU A 315 -13.24 -24.34 24.43
C LEU A 315 -14.65 -23.82 24.74
N GLU A 316 -14.82 -22.50 24.86
CA GLU A 316 -16.10 -21.91 25.21
C GLU A 316 -16.30 -20.54 24.58
N GLN A 317 -17.55 -20.18 24.28
CA GLN A 317 -17.92 -18.88 23.74
C GLN A 317 -19.34 -18.52 24.15
N GLY A 318 -19.68 -17.24 24.14
CA GLY A 318 -21.01 -16.79 24.48
C GLY A 318 -21.25 -15.32 24.24
N LYS A 319 -22.28 -14.81 24.92
CA LYS A 319 -22.62 -13.40 24.94
C LYS A 319 -23.10 -12.99 26.32
N PHE A 320 -22.74 -11.78 26.73
CA PHE A 320 -23.31 -11.08 27.87
C PHE A 320 -24.29 -10.00 27.40
N GLY A 321 -25.19 -9.61 28.30
CA GLY A 321 -25.99 -8.39 28.21
C GLY A 321 -25.18 -7.18 28.71
N ASN A 322 -25.79 -6.36 29.57
CA ASN A 322 -25.17 -5.15 30.09
C ASN A 322 -24.30 -5.45 31.32
N LEU A 323 -22.98 -5.54 31.14
CA LEU A 323 -22.03 -5.79 32.25
C LEU A 323 -21.87 -4.62 33.23
N ALA A 324 -22.31 -3.41 32.86
CA ALA A 324 -22.20 -2.23 33.71
C ALA A 324 -23.28 -2.16 34.80
N ARG A 325 -24.48 -2.71 34.54
CA ARG A 325 -25.66 -2.53 35.40
C ARG A 325 -26.44 -3.80 35.71
N ASP A 326 -26.36 -4.85 34.89
CA ASP A 326 -27.12 -6.09 35.10
C ASP A 326 -26.33 -7.06 35.99
N GLU A 327 -26.76 -7.17 37.26
CA GLU A 327 -26.05 -7.98 38.26
C GLU A 327 -26.02 -9.47 37.91
N ARG A 328 -27.05 -10.00 37.26
CA ARG A 328 -27.05 -11.41 36.82
C ARG A 328 -25.95 -11.66 35.79
N GLN A 329 -25.74 -10.72 34.87
CA GLN A 329 -24.68 -10.83 33.86
C GLN A 329 -23.29 -10.67 34.47
N ARG A 330 -23.15 -9.84 35.52
CA ARG A 330 -21.91 -9.71 36.29
C ARG A 330 -21.57 -11.00 37.03
N GLU A 331 -22.55 -11.67 37.62
CA GLU A 331 -22.37 -12.98 38.27
C GLU A 331 -21.95 -14.06 37.25
N GLU A 332 -22.62 -14.14 36.10
CA GLU A 332 -22.27 -15.07 35.02
C GLU A 332 -20.83 -14.83 34.49
N PHE A 333 -20.39 -13.58 34.46
CA PHE A 333 -19.02 -13.20 34.08
C PHE A 333 -17.97 -13.67 35.10
N VAL A 334 -18.24 -13.48 36.41
CA VAL A 334 -17.34 -13.94 37.48
C VAL A 334 -17.28 -15.47 37.51
N GLU A 335 -18.42 -16.16 37.39
CA GLU A 335 -18.47 -17.62 37.34
C GLU A 335 -17.63 -18.19 36.18
N LEU A 336 -17.69 -17.55 35.01
CA LEU A 336 -16.87 -17.93 33.86
C LEU A 336 -15.38 -17.83 34.18
N LEU A 337 -14.94 -16.72 34.78
CA LEU A 337 -13.54 -16.48 35.12
C LEU A 337 -13.04 -17.45 36.21
N ASP A 338 -13.84 -17.71 37.24
CA ASP A 338 -13.49 -18.66 38.29
C ASP A 338 -13.36 -20.09 37.76
N ARG A 339 -14.27 -20.48 36.86
CA ARG A 339 -14.28 -21.81 36.24
C ARG A 339 -13.12 -22.01 35.27
N ARG A 340 -12.80 -21.00 34.46
CA ARG A 340 -11.82 -21.11 33.37
C ARG A 340 -10.42 -20.64 33.74
N ARG A 341 -10.28 -19.86 34.80
CA ARG A 341 -9.01 -19.30 35.29
C ARG A 341 -8.22 -18.63 34.17
N ALA A 342 -8.82 -17.61 33.55
CA ALA A 342 -8.12 -16.84 32.52
C ALA A 342 -6.89 -16.14 33.11
N ASP A 343 -5.82 -16.06 32.32
CA ASP A 343 -4.60 -15.33 32.70
C ASP A 343 -4.72 -13.83 32.38
N VAL A 344 -5.54 -13.49 31.37
CA VAL A 344 -5.78 -12.12 30.93
C VAL A 344 -7.13 -11.97 30.24
N ILE A 345 -7.72 -10.77 30.33
CA ILE A 345 -8.92 -10.38 29.57
C ILE A 345 -8.51 -9.49 28.40
N ALA A 346 -8.77 -9.96 27.17
CA ALA A 346 -8.57 -9.18 25.96
C ALA A 346 -9.84 -8.41 25.60
N VAL A 347 -9.77 -7.09 25.43
CA VAL A 347 -10.92 -6.29 25.00
C VAL A 347 -10.55 -5.50 23.75
N SER A 348 -11.38 -5.55 22.71
CA SER A 348 -11.23 -4.64 21.57
C SER A 348 -12.54 -4.50 20.79
N GLY A 349 -12.56 -3.60 19.81
CA GLY A 349 -13.72 -3.30 19.00
C GLY A 349 -13.41 -2.19 18.00
N TRP A 350 -14.41 -1.81 17.21
CA TRP A 350 -14.25 -0.80 16.16
C TRP A 350 -15.27 0.33 16.27
N SER A 351 -15.64 0.66 17.52
CA SER A 351 -16.50 1.80 17.85
C SER A 351 -15.99 2.55 19.09
N THR A 352 -16.35 3.83 19.20
CA THR A 352 -16.09 4.63 20.41
C THR A 352 -16.78 4.08 21.67
N GLN A 353 -17.84 3.28 21.52
CA GLN A 353 -18.52 2.66 22.66
C GLN A 353 -17.69 1.53 23.28
N THR A 354 -16.72 0.96 22.56
CA THR A 354 -15.80 -0.04 23.11
C THR A 354 -14.96 0.53 24.26
N HIS A 355 -14.64 1.83 24.27
CA HIS A 355 -13.99 2.46 25.41
C HIS A 355 -14.83 2.34 26.70
N LYS A 356 -16.16 2.44 26.60
CA LYS A 356 -17.06 2.24 27.75
C LYS A 356 -17.01 0.80 28.24
N LEU A 357 -17.00 -0.17 27.31
CA LEU A 357 -16.86 -1.60 27.66
C LEU A 357 -15.56 -1.87 28.42
N VAL A 358 -14.43 -1.29 27.99
CA VAL A 358 -13.14 -1.43 28.69
C VAL A 358 -13.26 -0.95 30.13
N LEU A 359 -13.79 0.26 30.34
CA LEU A 359 -13.99 0.83 31.68
C LEU A 359 -14.95 -0.01 32.54
N ASP A 360 -16.04 -0.52 31.94
CA ASP A 360 -17.02 -1.35 32.64
C ASP A 360 -16.40 -2.67 33.11
N VAL A 361 -15.56 -3.31 32.29
CA VAL A 361 -14.86 -4.56 32.64
C VAL A 361 -13.75 -4.31 33.68
N GLU A 362 -12.97 -3.24 33.53
CA GLU A 362 -11.96 -2.84 34.54
C GLU A 362 -12.59 -2.52 35.90
N ALA A 363 -13.73 -1.82 35.90
CA ALA A 363 -14.49 -1.55 37.10
C ALA A 363 -15.03 -2.85 37.72
N LEU A 364 -15.55 -3.77 36.89
CA LEU A 364 -16.07 -5.04 37.35
C LEU A 364 -15.01 -5.91 38.03
N VAL A 365 -13.83 -6.04 37.41
CA VAL A 365 -12.68 -6.76 37.98
C VAL A 365 -12.31 -6.20 39.35
N ARG A 366 -12.27 -4.87 39.48
CA ARG A 366 -11.93 -4.18 40.72
C ARG A 366 -13.01 -4.34 41.80
N ASP A 367 -14.27 -4.13 41.45
CA ASP A 367 -15.43 -4.20 42.34
C ASP A 367 -15.65 -5.61 42.91
N ARG A 368 -15.34 -6.63 42.12
CA ARG A 368 -15.48 -8.04 42.50
C ARG A 368 -14.17 -8.65 43.01
N ASN A 369 -13.09 -7.86 43.08
CA ASN A 369 -11.76 -8.30 43.49
C ASN A 369 -11.32 -9.57 42.76
N ILE A 370 -11.49 -9.59 41.43
CA ILE A 370 -11.11 -10.72 40.58
C ILE A 370 -9.59 -10.71 40.44
N LEU A 371 -8.95 -11.77 40.91
CA LEU A 371 -7.50 -11.91 40.93
C LEU A 371 -7.04 -12.86 39.83
N GLY A 372 -5.84 -12.61 39.30
CA GLY A 372 -5.15 -13.52 38.38
C GLY A 372 -4.58 -14.75 39.09
N GLY A 373 -3.69 -15.45 38.37
CA GLY A 373 -2.94 -16.59 38.93
C GLY A 373 -2.03 -16.21 40.10
N ASP A 374 -1.71 -17.20 40.93
CA ASP A 374 -0.68 -17.05 41.96
C ASP A 374 0.70 -16.93 41.31
N PHE A 375 1.56 -16.06 41.83
CA PHE A 375 2.97 -16.00 41.45
C PHE A 375 3.84 -15.61 42.66
N ASP A 376 5.14 -15.91 42.56
CA ASP A 376 6.13 -15.52 43.58
C ASP A 376 6.63 -14.10 43.28
N ASP A 377 6.52 -13.22 44.26
CA ASP A 377 6.94 -11.82 44.14
C ASP A 377 8.48 -11.73 43.99
N PRO A 378 9.01 -11.11 42.93
CA PRO A 378 10.46 -11.04 42.71
C PRO A 378 11.24 -10.28 43.80
N GLU A 379 10.58 -9.41 44.57
CA GLU A 379 11.23 -8.62 45.62
C GLU A 379 11.14 -9.30 46.99
N THR A 380 10.03 -9.99 47.28
CA THR A 380 9.76 -10.56 48.61
C THR A 380 9.84 -12.08 48.68
N ASP A 381 9.86 -12.77 47.53
CA ASP A 381 9.77 -14.24 47.41
C ASP A 381 8.51 -14.82 48.07
N GLU A 382 7.48 -13.99 48.29
CA GLU A 382 6.19 -14.40 48.84
C GLU A 382 5.19 -14.67 47.73
N ARG A 383 4.38 -15.73 47.91
CA ARG A 383 3.31 -16.08 46.99
C ARG A 383 2.17 -15.06 47.08
N THR A 384 1.95 -14.32 46.01
CA THR A 384 0.99 -13.21 45.95
C THR A 384 -0.01 -13.35 44.80
N ARG A 385 -1.03 -12.49 44.79
CA ARG A 385 -2.03 -12.36 43.72
C ARG A 385 -2.28 -10.90 43.42
N GLU A 386 -2.43 -10.61 42.13
CA GLU A 386 -2.81 -9.28 41.66
C GLU A 386 -4.16 -9.31 40.93
N PRO A 387 -4.84 -8.15 40.81
CA PRO A 387 -6.04 -8.04 39.99
C PRO A 387 -5.80 -8.53 38.56
N LEU A 388 -6.77 -9.28 38.01
CA LEU A 388 -6.70 -9.80 36.65
C LEU A 388 -6.61 -8.64 35.64
N GLU A 389 -5.65 -8.70 34.71
CA GLU A 389 -5.43 -7.59 33.78
C GLU A 389 -6.45 -7.56 32.64
N VAL A 390 -6.90 -6.35 32.32
CA VAL A 390 -7.75 -6.04 31.17
C VAL A 390 -6.90 -5.31 30.15
N VAL A 391 -6.66 -5.93 29.00
CA VAL A 391 -5.75 -5.42 27.97
C VAL A 391 -6.53 -5.05 26.73
N VAL A 392 -6.33 -3.82 26.23
CA VAL A 392 -6.82 -3.43 24.91
C VAL A 392 -5.88 -3.96 23.83
N VAL A 393 -6.38 -4.87 23.00
CA VAL A 393 -5.56 -5.61 22.03
C VAL A 393 -5.65 -4.98 20.64
N ASN A 394 -4.52 -4.95 19.92
CA ASN A 394 -4.48 -4.59 18.51
C ASN A 394 -5.33 -5.55 17.68
N ASP A 395 -6.33 -5.01 17.00
CA ASP A 395 -7.35 -5.79 16.32
C ASP A 395 -7.22 -5.83 14.80
N GLU A 396 -6.13 -5.32 14.23
CA GLU A 396 -6.01 -5.16 12.78
C GLU A 396 -6.09 -6.50 12.03
N VAL A 397 -5.52 -7.56 12.59
CA VAL A 397 -5.63 -8.93 12.06
C VAL A 397 -7.04 -9.49 12.28
N ALA A 398 -7.62 -9.25 13.46
CA ALA A 398 -8.96 -9.74 13.80
C ALA A 398 -10.05 -9.14 12.89
N ARG A 399 -9.90 -7.87 12.49
CA ARG A 399 -10.79 -7.19 11.53
C ARG A 399 -10.77 -7.84 10.15
N LEU A 400 -9.61 -8.27 9.67
CA LEU A 400 -9.49 -9.01 8.41
C LEU A 400 -9.98 -10.45 8.55
N TYR A 401 -9.74 -11.09 9.70
CA TYR A 401 -10.10 -12.48 9.93
C TYR A 401 -11.61 -12.71 10.00
N LYS A 402 -12.37 -11.93 10.79
CA LYS A 402 -13.75 -12.26 11.18
C LYS A 402 -14.72 -12.63 10.04
N ASP A 403 -14.57 -11.97 8.89
CA ASP A 403 -15.41 -12.14 7.69
C ASP A 403 -14.66 -12.90 6.57
N SER A 404 -13.44 -13.37 6.84
CA SER A 404 -12.62 -14.09 5.87
C SER A 404 -13.16 -15.49 5.58
N PRO A 405 -12.93 -16.03 4.36
CA PRO A 405 -13.24 -17.43 4.06
C PRO A 405 -12.58 -18.41 5.03
N ARG A 406 -11.37 -18.08 5.52
CA ARG A 406 -10.64 -18.87 6.52
C ARG A 406 -11.42 -18.98 7.82
N ALA A 407 -11.89 -17.86 8.37
CA ALA A 407 -12.67 -17.85 9.61
C ALA A 407 -14.01 -18.60 9.47
N HIS A 408 -14.65 -18.52 8.30
CA HIS A 408 -15.83 -19.32 8.00
C HIS A 408 -15.54 -20.83 7.95
N ALA A 409 -14.37 -21.24 7.47
CA ALA A 409 -13.97 -22.65 7.44
C ALA A 409 -13.57 -23.17 8.82
N GLU A 410 -12.80 -22.39 9.60
CA GLU A 410 -12.36 -22.76 10.95
C GLU A 410 -13.52 -22.78 11.96
N HIS A 411 -14.42 -21.80 11.88
CA HIS A 411 -15.50 -21.62 12.85
C HIS A 411 -16.86 -21.35 12.17
N PRO A 412 -17.43 -22.32 11.44
CA PRO A 412 -18.64 -22.10 10.63
C PRO A 412 -19.84 -21.61 11.44
N SER A 413 -20.00 -22.09 12.68
CA SER A 413 -21.13 -21.81 13.56
C SER A 413 -21.02 -20.49 14.34
N LEU A 414 -19.82 -19.90 14.42
CA LEU A 414 -19.60 -18.67 15.16
C LEU A 414 -20.03 -17.46 14.33
N ASN A 415 -20.63 -16.46 14.98
CA ASN A 415 -20.91 -15.18 14.35
C ASN A 415 -19.61 -14.38 14.15
N PRO A 416 -19.61 -13.34 13.29
CA PRO A 416 -18.40 -12.56 13.00
C PRO A 416 -17.73 -11.94 14.24
N VAL A 417 -18.50 -11.45 15.21
CA VAL A 417 -17.92 -10.79 16.41
C VAL A 417 -17.28 -11.82 17.35
N THR A 418 -17.86 -13.02 17.48
CA THR A 418 -17.23 -14.11 18.24
C THR A 418 -15.95 -14.59 17.55
N ARG A 419 -15.92 -14.72 16.21
CA ARG A 419 -14.68 -15.04 15.48
C ARG A 419 -13.62 -13.96 15.62
N TYR A 420 -14.03 -12.70 15.67
CA TYR A 420 -13.15 -11.60 16.00
C TYR A 420 -12.53 -11.76 17.39
N CYS A 421 -13.31 -12.15 18.40
CA CYS A 421 -12.79 -12.43 19.75
C CYS A 421 -11.76 -13.58 19.74
N VAL A 422 -12.00 -14.65 18.98
CA VAL A 422 -11.02 -15.74 18.82
C VAL A 422 -9.69 -15.22 18.25
N ALA A 423 -9.74 -14.35 17.24
CA ALA A 423 -8.53 -13.76 16.67
C ALA A 423 -7.81 -12.80 17.64
N LEU A 424 -8.53 -12.05 18.48
CA LEU A 424 -7.90 -11.23 19.52
C LEU A 424 -7.13 -12.10 20.52
N ALA A 425 -7.75 -13.18 21.00
CA ALA A 425 -7.12 -14.11 21.92
C ALA A 425 -5.85 -14.73 21.31
N ARG A 426 -5.94 -15.22 20.07
CA ARG A 426 -4.78 -15.79 19.37
C ARG A 426 -3.70 -14.74 19.08
N TYR A 427 -4.06 -13.47 18.89
CA TYR A 427 -3.08 -12.39 18.74
C TYR A 427 -2.30 -12.18 20.04
N MET A 428 -2.95 -12.24 21.19
CA MET A 428 -2.24 -12.19 22.49
C MET A 428 -1.32 -13.40 22.70
N GLN A 429 -1.70 -14.57 22.19
CA GLN A 429 -0.89 -15.77 22.28
C GLN A 429 0.31 -15.74 21.35
N ASP A 430 0.17 -15.29 20.11
CA ASP A 430 1.32 -15.10 19.20
C ASP A 430 0.96 -14.16 18.03
N PRO A 431 1.40 -12.88 18.07
CA PRO A 431 1.18 -11.94 16.98
C PRO A 431 1.75 -12.43 15.64
N MET A 432 2.95 -13.02 15.64
CA MET A 432 3.65 -13.45 14.42
C MET A 432 2.83 -14.51 13.66
N LYS A 433 2.30 -15.51 14.37
CA LYS A 433 1.41 -16.53 13.77
C LYS A 433 0.16 -15.90 13.15
N GLN A 434 -0.41 -14.88 13.78
CA GLN A 434 -1.58 -14.17 13.25
C GLN A 434 -1.26 -13.39 11.96
N TYR A 435 -0.12 -12.70 11.91
CA TYR A 435 0.32 -12.02 10.69
C TYR A 435 0.66 -13.01 9.56
N ALA A 436 1.36 -14.11 9.85
CA ALA A 436 1.68 -15.13 8.85
C ALA A 436 0.42 -15.76 8.24
N ALA A 437 -0.62 -15.94 9.05
CA ALA A 437 -1.89 -16.49 8.57
C ALA A 437 -2.61 -15.58 7.56
N LEU A 438 -2.37 -14.25 7.56
CA LEU A 438 -2.92 -13.34 6.55
C LEU A 438 -2.34 -13.59 5.15
N GLY A 439 -1.13 -14.15 5.05
CA GLY A 439 -0.47 -14.41 3.77
C GLY A 439 -0.34 -13.14 2.93
N LYS A 440 -0.98 -13.12 1.75
CA LYS A 440 -0.93 -11.97 0.82
C LYS A 440 -1.74 -10.75 1.30
N ASP A 441 -2.72 -10.99 2.16
CA ASP A 441 -3.62 -9.94 2.64
C ASP A 441 -2.93 -9.04 3.68
N VAL A 442 -1.73 -9.41 4.17
CA VAL A 442 -0.90 -8.59 5.05
C VAL A 442 -0.66 -7.20 4.48
N SER A 443 -0.54 -7.08 3.15
CA SER A 443 -0.32 -5.81 2.46
C SER A 443 -1.55 -4.87 2.45
N SER A 444 -2.70 -5.37 2.92
CA SER A 444 -3.91 -4.57 3.14
C SER A 444 -3.86 -3.80 4.47
N LEU A 445 -2.98 -4.20 5.39
CA LEU A 445 -2.70 -3.45 6.61
C LEU A 445 -1.91 -2.18 6.26
N SER A 446 -2.05 -1.15 7.10
CA SER A 446 -1.35 0.12 6.91
C SER A 446 -0.07 0.17 7.74
N PHE A 447 1.09 0.10 7.08
CA PHE A 447 2.41 0.27 7.69
C PHE A 447 2.95 1.70 7.54
N HIS A 448 2.53 2.39 6.47
CA HIS A 448 2.94 3.76 6.21
C HIS A 448 1.85 4.52 5.45
N PRO A 449 1.60 5.82 5.73
CA PRO A 449 0.55 6.61 5.07
C PRO A 449 0.67 6.68 3.54
N CYS A 450 1.89 6.54 3.00
CA CYS A 450 2.16 6.57 1.55
C CYS A 450 2.43 5.18 0.95
N GLN A 451 2.10 4.09 1.65
CA GLN A 451 2.37 2.74 1.16
C GLN A 451 1.68 2.43 -0.18
N ASN A 452 0.52 3.04 -0.42
CA ASN A 452 -0.25 2.91 -1.65
C ASN A 452 0.42 3.58 -2.87
N LEU A 453 1.46 4.38 -2.65
CA LEU A 453 2.29 4.98 -3.70
C LEU A 453 3.46 4.07 -4.12
N LEU A 454 3.61 2.91 -3.48
CA LEU A 454 4.72 1.98 -3.70
C LEU A 454 4.34 0.88 -4.70
N PRO A 455 5.33 0.32 -5.43
CA PRO A 455 5.10 -0.89 -6.23
C PRO A 455 4.77 -2.09 -5.32
N GLN A 456 3.59 -2.69 -5.51
CA GLN A 456 3.09 -3.75 -4.62
C GLN A 456 4.02 -4.98 -4.53
N ASP A 457 4.65 -5.36 -5.64
CA ASP A 457 5.60 -6.49 -5.65
C ASP A 457 6.85 -6.21 -4.80
N LYS A 458 7.30 -4.95 -4.74
CA LYS A 458 8.40 -4.58 -3.85
C LYS A 458 7.95 -4.58 -2.40
N LEU A 459 6.77 -4.02 -2.09
CA LEU A 459 6.22 -4.02 -0.73
C LEU A 459 6.12 -5.45 -0.18
N ASN A 460 5.53 -6.36 -0.95
CA ASN A 460 5.40 -7.75 -0.54
C ASN A 460 6.75 -8.41 -0.24
N LYS A 461 7.80 -8.14 -1.04
CA LYS A 461 9.15 -8.68 -0.79
C LYS A 461 9.79 -8.13 0.48
N TYR A 462 9.58 -6.86 0.78
CA TYR A 462 10.09 -6.23 2.01
C TYR A 462 9.36 -6.77 3.25
N LEU A 463 8.04 -6.96 3.18
CA LEU A 463 7.26 -7.58 4.25
C LEU A 463 7.61 -9.07 4.43
N GLU A 464 7.79 -9.80 3.33
CA GLU A 464 8.23 -11.21 3.34
C GLU A 464 9.61 -11.34 4.00
N SER A 465 10.57 -10.44 3.71
CA SER A 465 11.88 -10.51 4.35
C SER A 465 11.85 -10.25 5.85
N ALA A 466 10.96 -9.38 6.34
CA ALA A 466 10.74 -9.22 7.78
C ALA A 466 10.16 -10.48 8.44
N MET A 467 9.18 -11.13 7.79
CA MET A 467 8.63 -12.40 8.29
C MET A 467 9.69 -13.50 8.29
N VAL A 468 10.53 -13.59 7.26
CA VAL A 468 11.65 -14.54 7.21
C VAL A 468 12.59 -14.30 8.39
N ASP A 469 13.05 -13.08 8.64
CA ASP A 469 13.95 -12.81 9.77
C ASP A 469 13.36 -13.26 11.10
N MET A 470 12.09 -12.92 11.36
CA MET A 470 11.44 -13.25 12.63
C MET A 470 11.12 -14.74 12.79
N VAL A 471 10.65 -15.41 11.73
CA VAL A 471 10.37 -16.86 11.79
C VAL A 471 11.66 -17.66 12.00
N ASN A 472 12.78 -17.27 11.40
CA ASN A 472 14.05 -17.96 11.60
C ASN A 472 14.69 -17.60 12.97
N LEU A 473 14.38 -16.44 13.55
CA LEU A 473 14.76 -16.14 14.94
C LEU A 473 14.03 -17.05 15.95
N CYS A 474 12.71 -17.21 15.79
CA CYS A 474 11.90 -18.03 16.68
C CYS A 474 12.05 -19.54 16.44
N GLY A 475 12.30 -19.94 15.19
CA GLY A 475 12.25 -21.34 14.78
C GLY A 475 10.81 -21.86 14.67
N VAL A 476 10.67 -23.06 14.08
CA VAL A 476 9.38 -23.73 13.89
C VAL A 476 9.49 -25.16 14.40
N ASN A 477 8.65 -25.52 15.37
CA ASN A 477 8.47 -26.92 15.75
C ASN A 477 7.80 -27.65 14.59
N ILE A 478 8.50 -28.63 14.02
CA ILE A 478 8.03 -29.31 12.80
C ILE A 478 6.78 -30.15 13.06
N ASN A 479 6.65 -30.77 14.24
CA ASN A 479 5.50 -31.60 14.58
C ASN A 479 4.26 -30.75 14.90
N ASP A 480 4.44 -29.60 15.55
CA ASP A 480 3.36 -28.63 15.72
C ASP A 480 2.89 -28.09 14.37
N ALA A 481 3.80 -27.84 13.44
CA ALA A 481 3.46 -27.43 12.08
C ALA A 481 2.62 -28.48 11.32
N MET A 482 2.68 -29.75 11.70
CA MET A 482 1.86 -30.81 11.10
C MET A 482 0.43 -30.86 11.67
N THR A 483 0.21 -30.31 12.87
CA THR A 483 -1.07 -30.40 13.59
C THR A 483 -1.81 -29.06 13.70
N ASP A 484 -1.08 -27.95 13.86
CA ASP A 484 -1.60 -26.60 13.90
C ASP A 484 -1.33 -25.86 12.58
N THR A 485 -2.42 -25.45 11.92
CA THR A 485 -2.37 -24.67 10.68
C THR A 485 -1.68 -23.31 10.86
N TYR A 486 -1.75 -22.68 12.04
CA TYR A 486 -1.11 -21.40 12.30
C TYR A 486 0.41 -21.53 12.37
N VAL A 487 0.93 -22.61 12.97
CA VAL A 487 2.36 -22.95 12.94
C VAL A 487 2.78 -23.38 11.53
N GLN A 488 1.97 -24.16 10.84
CA GLN A 488 2.22 -24.56 9.44
C GLN A 488 2.40 -23.34 8.51
N ASN A 489 1.67 -22.25 8.75
CA ASN A 489 1.76 -21.01 7.97
C ASN A 489 3.13 -20.30 8.11
N LEU A 490 3.96 -20.69 9.08
CA LEU A 490 5.33 -20.19 9.25
C LEU A 490 6.32 -20.88 8.30
N LEU A 491 6.08 -22.13 7.91
CA LEU A 491 6.98 -22.93 7.07
C LEU A 491 7.43 -22.26 5.76
N PRO A 492 6.57 -21.51 5.02
CA PRO A 492 7.01 -20.79 3.82
C PRO A 492 8.15 -19.79 4.08
N TYR A 493 8.29 -19.30 5.31
CA TYR A 493 9.26 -18.28 5.70
C TYR A 493 10.53 -18.87 6.33
N VAL A 494 10.59 -20.18 6.56
CA VAL A 494 11.82 -20.87 6.97
C VAL A 494 12.85 -20.82 5.85
N ALA A 495 14.10 -20.49 6.20
CA ALA A 495 15.19 -20.33 5.26
C ALA A 495 15.32 -21.54 4.34
N GLY A 496 15.19 -21.32 3.03
CA GLY A 496 15.33 -22.37 2.01
C GLY A 496 14.04 -23.06 1.56
N LEU A 497 12.91 -22.92 2.27
CA LEU A 497 11.63 -23.57 1.90
C LEU A 497 10.84 -22.76 0.86
N GLY A 498 10.33 -21.59 1.21
CA GLY A 498 9.35 -20.87 0.37
C GLY A 498 8.02 -21.63 0.23
N PRO A 499 6.97 -21.02 -0.36
CA PRO A 499 5.62 -21.59 -0.35
C PRO A 499 5.51 -22.99 -0.98
N ARG A 500 6.23 -23.22 -2.08
CA ARG A 500 6.18 -24.50 -2.81
C ARG A 500 6.87 -25.63 -2.05
N LYS A 501 8.04 -25.39 -1.45
CA LYS A 501 8.73 -26.47 -0.73
C LYS A 501 8.13 -26.68 0.65
N ALA A 502 7.61 -25.65 1.33
CA ALA A 502 6.85 -25.83 2.56
C ALA A 502 5.68 -26.82 2.36
N MET A 503 4.91 -26.68 1.27
CA MET A 503 3.85 -27.64 0.93
C MET A 503 4.40 -29.05 0.62
N SER A 504 5.57 -29.13 -0.03
CA SER A 504 6.25 -30.41 -0.28
C SER A 504 6.72 -31.09 1.01
N VAL A 505 7.22 -30.31 1.98
CA VAL A 505 7.66 -30.79 3.30
C VAL A 505 6.48 -31.41 4.04
N VAL A 506 5.37 -30.68 4.17
CA VAL A 506 4.14 -31.20 4.81
C VAL A 506 3.65 -32.48 4.14
N LYS A 507 3.65 -32.52 2.81
CA LYS A 507 3.22 -33.72 2.07
C LYS A 507 4.17 -34.91 2.31
N ALA A 508 5.47 -34.68 2.30
CA ALA A 508 6.47 -35.73 2.48
C ALA A 508 6.49 -36.27 3.92
N ILE A 509 6.36 -35.41 4.93
CA ILE A 509 6.24 -35.84 6.33
C ILE A 509 4.99 -36.69 6.53
N ASN A 510 3.85 -36.27 5.98
CA ASN A 510 2.62 -37.07 6.01
C ASN A 510 2.80 -38.45 5.33
N ALA A 511 3.57 -38.54 4.24
CA ALA A 511 3.88 -39.80 3.58
C ALA A 511 4.80 -40.69 4.43
N ASN A 512 5.65 -40.09 5.28
CA ASN A 512 6.55 -40.78 6.21
C ASN A 512 5.90 -41.10 7.58
N GLY A 513 4.59 -40.91 7.73
CA GLY A 513 3.85 -41.25 8.96
C GLY A 513 3.40 -40.06 9.81
N GLY A 514 3.68 -38.82 9.38
CA GLY A 514 3.12 -37.60 9.98
C GLY A 514 3.84 -37.06 11.22
N VAL A 515 4.81 -37.80 11.77
CA VAL A 515 5.60 -37.42 12.95
C VAL A 515 7.09 -37.56 12.63
N VAL A 516 7.89 -36.59 13.09
CA VAL A 516 9.35 -36.54 12.93
C VAL A 516 9.99 -36.66 14.31
N ASN A 517 10.85 -37.65 14.53
CA ASN A 517 11.47 -37.87 15.84
C ASN A 517 12.87 -37.27 15.96
N THR A 518 13.60 -37.17 14.86
CA THR A 518 14.94 -36.56 14.79
C THR A 518 15.06 -35.74 13.52
N ARG A 519 15.93 -34.72 13.54
CA ARG A 519 16.09 -33.86 12.35
C ARG A 519 16.66 -34.66 11.17
N ASP A 520 17.48 -35.67 11.42
CA ASP A 520 18.04 -36.55 10.38
C ASP A 520 16.98 -37.27 9.54
N GLU A 521 15.79 -37.52 10.10
CA GLU A 521 14.68 -38.09 9.33
C GLU A 521 14.24 -37.19 8.15
N LEU A 522 14.55 -35.89 8.20
CA LEU A 522 14.22 -34.93 7.14
C LEU A 522 15.10 -35.12 5.89
N VAL A 523 16.32 -35.67 6.03
CA VAL A 523 17.16 -36.03 4.88
C VAL A 523 16.87 -37.44 4.34
N GLY A 524 15.96 -38.16 4.99
CA GLY A 524 15.56 -39.52 4.65
C GLY A 524 16.54 -40.56 5.17
N ASP A 525 16.04 -41.79 5.28
CA ASP A 525 16.82 -42.94 5.72
C ASP A 525 16.38 -44.18 4.93
N PRO A 526 17.22 -44.68 4.02
CA PRO A 526 16.93 -45.89 3.25
C PRO A 526 16.68 -47.12 4.11
N ASP A 527 17.31 -47.22 5.28
CA ASP A 527 17.27 -48.41 6.14
C ASP A 527 15.97 -48.47 6.95
N SER A 528 15.42 -47.32 7.35
CA SER A 528 14.08 -47.22 7.97
C SER A 528 12.94 -46.95 6.97
N GLY A 529 13.23 -46.94 5.66
CA GLY A 529 12.23 -46.77 4.60
C GLY A 529 11.64 -45.35 4.51
N LYS A 530 12.27 -44.35 5.12
CA LYS A 530 11.80 -42.96 5.13
C LYS A 530 12.28 -42.21 3.89
N LEU A 531 11.34 -41.59 3.18
CA LEU A 531 11.66 -40.79 1.99
C LEU A 531 12.31 -39.45 2.39
N PRO A 532 13.26 -38.93 1.60
CA PRO A 532 13.85 -37.62 1.86
C PRO A 532 12.79 -36.51 1.78
N VAL A 533 12.63 -35.76 2.86
CA VAL A 533 11.67 -34.65 2.98
C VAL A 533 12.24 -33.39 2.30
N VAL A 534 13.54 -33.12 2.51
CA VAL A 534 14.26 -32.00 1.91
C VAL A 534 15.54 -32.47 1.21
N GLY A 535 15.95 -31.73 0.17
CA GLY A 535 17.21 -31.98 -0.51
C GLY A 535 18.41 -31.34 0.23
N PRO A 536 19.66 -31.75 -0.05
CA PRO A 536 20.84 -31.35 0.74
C PRO A 536 21.06 -29.84 0.87
N ARG A 537 20.84 -29.07 -0.21
CA ARG A 537 20.98 -27.61 -0.15
C ARG A 537 19.88 -26.93 0.66
N VAL A 538 18.70 -27.52 0.72
CA VAL A 538 17.58 -26.99 1.49
C VAL A 538 17.79 -27.32 2.97
N TRP A 539 18.19 -28.56 3.24
CA TRP A 539 18.60 -29.03 4.56
C TRP A 539 19.62 -28.10 5.22
N ASN A 540 20.75 -27.83 4.56
CA ASN A 540 21.78 -26.93 5.10
C ASN A 540 21.28 -25.50 5.42
N ASN A 541 20.17 -25.08 4.80
CA ASN A 541 19.61 -23.75 5.06
C ASN A 541 18.53 -23.79 6.16
N CYS A 542 17.77 -24.89 6.30
CA CYS A 542 16.60 -24.93 7.19
C CYS A 542 16.83 -25.69 8.50
N ALA A 543 17.87 -26.52 8.61
CA ALA A 543 18.00 -27.51 9.68
C ALA A 543 18.01 -26.89 11.09
N SER A 544 18.69 -25.76 11.29
CA SER A 544 18.73 -25.07 12.59
C SER A 544 17.43 -24.36 12.97
N PHE A 545 16.53 -24.14 12.01
CA PHE A 545 15.27 -23.39 12.20
C PHE A 545 14.05 -24.28 12.32
N LEU A 546 14.18 -25.56 12.01
CA LEU A 546 13.18 -26.58 12.27
C LEU A 546 13.61 -27.33 13.52
N TRP A 547 12.81 -27.37 14.56
CA TRP A 547 13.16 -28.08 15.79
C TRP A 547 12.12 -29.12 16.16
N ILE A 548 12.56 -30.07 16.97
CA ILE A 548 11.77 -31.21 17.44
C ILE A 548 11.95 -31.27 18.95
N GLU A 549 10.84 -31.37 19.66
CA GLU A 549 10.86 -31.50 21.12
C GLU A 549 11.64 -32.76 21.53
N TYR A 550 12.49 -32.61 22.55
CA TYR A 550 13.31 -33.70 23.04
C TYR A 550 12.48 -34.69 23.87
N ASP A 551 12.50 -35.97 23.49
CA ASP A 551 11.81 -37.06 24.20
C ASP A 551 12.82 -37.98 24.88
N ALA A 552 12.94 -37.87 26.21
CA ALA A 552 13.84 -38.68 27.02
C ALA A 552 13.51 -40.18 27.01
N THR A 553 12.29 -40.57 26.63
CA THR A 553 11.91 -41.99 26.53
C THR A 553 12.34 -42.62 25.21
N ASN A 554 12.61 -41.81 24.20
CA ASN A 554 13.06 -42.25 22.89
C ASN A 554 14.58 -42.19 22.81
N SER A 555 15.23 -43.36 22.73
CA SER A 555 16.69 -43.47 22.64
C SER A 555 17.30 -42.83 21.39
N SER A 556 16.50 -42.66 20.32
CA SER A 556 16.93 -41.97 19.09
C SER A 556 16.82 -40.45 19.18
N SER A 557 16.10 -39.90 20.17
CA SER A 557 15.95 -38.45 20.33
C SER A 557 17.26 -37.81 20.79
N ASP A 558 17.69 -36.77 20.08
CA ASP A 558 18.88 -35.99 20.43
C ASP A 558 18.44 -34.65 21.07
N PRO A 559 18.93 -34.29 22.27
CA PRO A 559 18.59 -33.00 22.89
C PRO A 559 18.92 -31.78 22.02
N LEU A 560 19.92 -31.87 21.13
CA LEU A 560 20.32 -30.76 20.26
C LEU A 560 19.32 -30.51 19.12
N ASP A 561 18.46 -31.48 18.77
CA ASP A 561 17.36 -31.27 17.81
C ASP A 561 16.31 -30.29 18.35
N ASN A 562 16.26 -30.14 19.67
CA ASN A 562 15.44 -29.16 20.37
C ASN A 562 16.19 -27.83 20.55
N THR A 563 17.25 -27.51 19.80
CA THR A 563 17.99 -26.24 19.97
C THR A 563 18.18 -25.50 18.64
N ARG A 564 18.63 -24.23 18.68
CA ARG A 564 19.06 -23.51 17.46
C ARG A 564 20.42 -23.95 16.92
N VAL A 565 21.10 -24.89 17.57
CA VAL A 565 22.39 -25.42 17.09
C VAL A 565 22.15 -26.15 15.77
N HIS A 566 22.95 -25.82 14.75
CA HIS A 566 22.88 -26.48 13.45
C HIS A 566 23.49 -27.89 13.56
N PRO A 567 22.94 -28.93 12.88
CA PRO A 567 23.51 -30.28 12.90
C PRO A 567 24.99 -30.39 12.53
N GLU A 568 25.51 -29.45 11.74
CA GLU A 568 26.96 -29.37 11.42
C GLU A 568 27.86 -29.11 12.64
N ASP A 569 27.29 -28.56 13.72
CA ASP A 569 27.97 -28.14 14.94
C ASP A 569 27.59 -29.00 16.16
N TYR A 570 26.88 -30.12 15.97
CA TYR A 570 26.46 -30.99 17.09
C TYR A 570 27.65 -31.56 17.86
N GLU A 571 28.70 -31.97 17.17
CA GLU A 571 29.94 -32.43 17.81
C GLU A 571 30.58 -31.34 18.68
N LEU A 572 30.48 -30.08 18.25
CA LEU A 572 30.98 -28.95 19.03
C LEU A 572 30.14 -28.75 20.31
N GLY A 573 28.82 -28.85 20.21
CA GLY A 573 27.92 -28.81 21.37
C GLY A 573 28.15 -29.94 22.36
N ARG A 574 28.33 -31.18 21.87
CA ARG A 574 28.65 -32.35 22.70
C ARG A 574 29.98 -32.18 23.42
N LYS A 575 31.00 -31.65 22.72
CA LYS A 575 32.30 -31.38 23.32
C LYS A 575 32.25 -30.27 24.38
N MET A 576 31.51 -29.18 24.12
CA MET A 576 31.30 -28.14 25.14
C MET A 576 30.61 -28.68 26.39
N ALA A 577 29.61 -29.57 26.23
CA ALA A 577 28.97 -30.24 27.36
C ALA A 577 29.95 -31.16 28.12
N ALA A 578 30.83 -31.89 27.42
CA ALA A 578 31.84 -32.73 28.06
C ALA A 578 32.85 -31.91 28.87
N ASP A 579 33.36 -30.82 28.27
CA ASP A 579 34.33 -29.92 28.89
C ASP A 579 33.73 -29.23 30.13
N ALA A 580 32.45 -28.84 30.09
CA ALA A 580 31.74 -28.27 31.23
C ALA A 580 31.48 -29.27 32.37
N LEU A 581 31.35 -30.56 32.04
CA LEU A 581 31.23 -31.65 33.02
C LEU A 581 32.60 -32.18 33.51
N GLU A 582 33.71 -31.61 33.01
CA GLU A 582 35.08 -32.04 33.29
C GLU A 582 35.32 -33.55 33.01
N LEU A 583 34.65 -34.10 31.99
CA LEU A 583 34.81 -35.50 31.61
C LEU A 583 36.09 -35.70 30.79
N ASP A 584 36.82 -36.78 31.05
CA ASP A 584 37.95 -37.17 30.20
C ASP A 584 37.50 -37.94 28.94
N GLU A 585 38.44 -38.21 28.03
CA GLU A 585 38.13 -38.91 26.77
C GLU A 585 37.62 -40.34 26.98
N GLU A 586 38.03 -41.01 28.06
CA GLU A 586 37.59 -42.38 28.37
C GLU A 586 36.14 -42.38 28.86
N ASP A 587 35.79 -41.45 29.75
CA ASP A 587 34.44 -41.25 30.26
C ASP A 587 33.46 -40.86 29.16
N VAL A 588 33.84 -39.91 28.29
CA VAL A 588 33.01 -39.48 27.16
C VAL A 588 32.73 -40.66 26.23
N LYS A 589 33.75 -41.46 25.93
CA LYS A 589 33.62 -42.61 25.05
C LYS A 589 32.75 -43.70 25.67
N ALA A 590 32.96 -44.04 26.94
CA ALA A 590 32.17 -45.04 27.64
C ALA A 590 30.68 -44.66 27.65
N GLU A 591 30.37 -43.41 27.98
CA GLU A 591 28.98 -42.92 28.05
C GLU A 591 28.32 -42.88 26.66
N THR A 592 29.08 -42.51 25.61
CA THR A 592 28.61 -42.44 24.22
C THR A 592 28.40 -43.82 23.60
N ASP A 593 29.27 -44.79 23.89
CA ASP A 593 29.15 -46.16 23.38
C ASP A 593 27.92 -46.88 23.99
N GLU A 594 27.60 -46.60 25.25
CA GLU A 594 26.45 -47.20 25.94
C GLU A 594 25.13 -46.51 25.58
N ASN A 595 25.12 -45.18 25.49
CA ASN A 595 23.88 -44.40 25.39
C ASN A 595 23.70 -43.68 24.04
N GLY A 596 24.68 -43.70 23.14
CA GLY A 596 24.65 -43.03 21.83
C GLY A 596 25.14 -41.57 21.86
N ALA A 597 25.18 -40.93 20.69
CA ALA A 597 25.86 -39.65 20.46
C ALA A 597 25.37 -38.49 21.35
N GLY A 598 24.08 -38.44 21.69
CA GLY A 598 23.50 -37.39 22.55
C GLY A 598 23.75 -37.57 24.06
N ALA A 599 24.50 -38.61 24.49
CA ALA A 599 24.60 -39.00 25.90
C ALA A 599 25.13 -37.90 26.82
N ILE A 600 26.16 -37.19 26.38
CA ILE A 600 26.82 -36.16 27.20
C ILE A 600 25.88 -34.97 27.46
N VAL A 601 25.19 -34.49 26.42
CA VAL A 601 24.23 -33.39 26.55
C VAL A 601 23.04 -33.81 27.42
N ARG A 602 22.57 -35.05 27.29
CA ARG A 602 21.53 -35.60 28.18
C ARG A 602 22.01 -35.64 29.64
N LYS A 603 23.26 -36.01 29.89
CA LYS A 603 23.86 -36.04 31.23
C LYS A 603 23.90 -34.63 31.83
N LEU A 604 24.34 -33.63 31.06
CA LEU A 604 24.34 -32.21 31.45
C LEU A 604 22.93 -31.75 31.88
N PHE A 605 21.91 -32.01 31.05
CA PHE A 605 20.54 -31.60 31.34
C PHE A 605 19.93 -32.36 32.52
N LYS A 606 20.21 -33.66 32.64
CA LYS A 606 19.68 -34.51 33.72
C LYS A 606 20.29 -34.19 35.08
N GLN A 607 21.55 -33.74 35.11
CA GLN A 607 22.25 -33.37 36.35
C GLN A 607 21.98 -31.93 36.78
N GLU A 608 21.20 -31.15 36.00
CA GLU A 608 20.92 -29.74 36.24
C GLU A 608 22.21 -28.88 36.33
N GLU A 609 23.25 -29.27 35.57
CA GLU A 609 24.57 -28.61 35.58
C GLU A 609 24.79 -27.66 34.39
N GLN A 610 23.71 -27.19 33.75
CA GLN A 610 23.78 -26.29 32.59
C GLN A 610 24.59 -25.01 32.89
N ASP A 611 24.55 -24.49 34.12
CA ASP A 611 25.28 -23.28 34.49
C ASP A 611 26.80 -23.40 34.34
N LYS A 612 27.36 -24.62 34.42
CA LYS A 612 28.79 -24.87 34.25
C LYS A 612 29.31 -24.47 32.87
N VAL A 613 28.46 -24.41 31.85
CA VAL A 613 28.89 -23.95 30.51
C VAL A 613 29.34 -22.48 30.50
N ASN A 614 29.00 -21.69 31.53
CA ASN A 614 29.51 -20.32 31.72
C ASN A 614 30.99 -20.26 32.12
N GLU A 615 31.51 -21.32 32.73
CA GLU A 615 32.90 -21.37 33.20
C GLU A 615 33.89 -21.56 32.03
N LEU A 616 33.38 -21.96 30.87
CA LEU A 616 34.17 -22.14 29.65
C LEU A 616 34.67 -20.80 29.09
N VAL A 617 35.98 -20.71 28.89
CA VAL A 617 36.62 -19.54 28.24
C VAL A 617 36.52 -19.67 26.72
N LEU A 618 35.39 -19.23 26.15
CA LEU A 618 35.08 -19.39 24.73
C LEU A 618 36.04 -18.67 23.78
N GLU A 619 36.71 -17.60 24.23
CA GLU A 619 37.70 -16.87 23.42
C GLU A 619 38.93 -17.74 23.13
N GLU A 620 39.48 -18.38 24.15
CA GLU A 620 40.60 -19.32 24.00
C GLU A 620 40.19 -20.54 23.18
N TYR A 621 38.98 -21.06 23.41
CA TYR A 621 38.42 -22.16 22.63
C TYR A 621 38.34 -21.81 21.14
N ALA A 622 37.81 -20.63 20.81
CA ALA A 622 37.71 -20.15 19.44
C ALA A 622 39.09 -19.95 18.79
N GLU A 623 40.08 -19.45 19.55
CA GLU A 623 41.45 -19.32 19.07
C GLU A 623 42.07 -20.69 18.75
N GLN A 624 41.84 -21.71 19.58
CA GLN A 624 42.32 -23.06 19.32
C GLN A 624 41.70 -23.66 18.06
N LEU A 625 40.38 -23.50 17.87
CA LEU A 625 39.70 -23.92 16.64
C LEU A 625 40.25 -23.21 15.39
N LEU A 626 40.56 -21.92 15.51
CA LEU A 626 41.16 -21.15 14.42
C LEU A 626 42.59 -21.61 14.11
N ARG A 627 43.41 -21.88 15.13
CA ARG A 627 44.80 -22.32 14.97
C ARG A 627 44.90 -23.74 14.41
N ASN A 628 44.09 -24.66 14.93
CA ASN A 628 44.21 -26.09 14.62
C ASN A 628 43.40 -26.49 13.37
N TYR A 629 42.25 -25.86 13.13
CA TYR A 629 41.30 -26.25 12.09
C TYR A 629 40.93 -25.13 11.10
N GLN A 630 41.47 -23.92 11.28
CA GLN A 630 41.14 -22.73 10.47
C GLN A 630 39.64 -22.35 10.51
N GLN A 631 38.93 -22.73 11.57
CA GLN A 631 37.51 -22.47 11.74
C GLN A 631 37.27 -21.22 12.59
N ARG A 632 36.41 -20.31 12.12
CA ARG A 632 36.01 -19.10 12.85
C ARG A 632 34.65 -19.30 13.51
N LYS A 633 34.62 -19.94 14.68
CA LYS A 633 33.37 -20.39 15.34
C LYS A 633 33.04 -19.66 16.65
N ARG A 634 33.65 -18.49 16.95
CA ARG A 634 33.37 -17.73 18.19
C ARG A 634 31.88 -17.45 18.42
N ALA A 635 31.19 -16.88 17.43
CA ALA A 635 29.76 -16.60 17.54
C ALA A 635 28.92 -17.88 17.67
N THR A 636 29.32 -18.95 16.97
CA THR A 636 28.68 -20.27 17.07
C THR A 636 28.79 -20.85 18.48
N LEU A 637 29.97 -20.76 19.11
CA LEU A 637 30.19 -21.21 20.49
C LEU A 637 29.31 -20.44 21.48
N GLU A 638 29.17 -19.12 21.30
CA GLU A 638 28.28 -18.29 22.13
C GLU A 638 26.81 -18.72 21.98
N THR A 639 26.35 -18.99 20.75
CA THR A 639 25.00 -19.52 20.51
C THR A 639 24.82 -20.91 21.11
N ILE A 640 25.79 -21.81 20.98
CA ILE A 640 25.74 -23.14 21.59
C ILE A 640 25.65 -23.01 23.12
N ARG A 641 26.47 -22.15 23.74
CA ARG A 641 26.42 -21.90 25.19
C ARG A 641 25.02 -21.45 25.61
N ALA A 642 24.45 -20.45 24.92
CA ALA A 642 23.11 -19.95 25.23
C ALA A 642 22.02 -21.04 25.08
N GLU A 643 22.07 -21.84 24.02
CA GLU A 643 21.10 -22.91 23.79
C GLU A 643 21.23 -24.09 24.77
N LEU A 644 22.44 -24.37 25.26
CA LEU A 644 22.65 -25.36 26.33
C LEU A 644 22.15 -24.87 27.69
N GLN A 645 22.06 -23.55 27.90
CA GLN A 645 21.51 -22.96 29.12
C GLN A 645 19.99 -22.89 29.09
N ALA A 646 19.45 -22.29 28.03
CA ALA A 646 18.04 -22.07 27.84
C ALA A 646 17.65 -22.45 26.42
N VAL A 647 17.18 -23.69 26.31
CA VAL A 647 16.76 -24.30 25.06
C VAL A 647 15.66 -23.46 24.41
N TYR A 648 15.86 -23.05 23.15
CA TYR A 648 14.89 -22.23 22.39
C TYR A 648 14.31 -21.03 23.15
N GLU A 649 15.13 -20.31 23.93
CA GLU A 649 14.67 -19.12 24.67
C GLU A 649 13.91 -18.14 23.75
N GLU A 650 12.87 -17.47 24.30
CA GLU A 650 12.11 -16.44 23.60
C GLU A 650 12.95 -15.17 23.45
N LEU A 651 13.44 -14.93 22.23
CA LEU A 651 14.31 -13.80 21.90
C LEU A 651 13.55 -12.54 21.47
N ARG A 652 12.23 -12.63 21.24
CA ARG A 652 11.41 -11.47 20.89
C ARG A 652 11.21 -10.55 22.08
N ARG A 653 10.88 -9.29 21.80
CA ARG A 653 10.51 -8.32 22.84
C ARG A 653 9.19 -8.71 23.51
N ASN A 654 8.96 -8.18 24.70
CA ASN A 654 7.67 -8.29 25.38
C ASN A 654 6.53 -7.80 24.46
N PHE A 655 5.35 -8.40 24.65
CA PHE A 655 4.12 -8.02 23.96
C PHE A 655 3.88 -6.50 24.02
N SER A 656 3.59 -5.89 22.87
CA SER A 656 3.44 -4.44 22.78
C SER A 656 2.03 -4.00 23.18
N LEU A 657 1.93 -3.20 24.24
CA LEU A 657 0.67 -2.57 24.65
C LEU A 657 0.42 -1.31 23.84
N LEU A 658 -0.84 -1.12 23.41
CA LEU A 658 -1.24 0.07 22.68
C LEU A 658 -1.21 1.31 23.56
N THR A 659 -0.66 2.40 23.03
CA THR A 659 -0.76 3.72 23.63
C THR A 659 -2.18 4.26 23.55
N THR A 660 -2.51 5.24 24.39
CA THR A 660 -3.82 5.89 24.39
C THR A 660 -4.21 6.44 23.01
N THR A 661 -3.25 7.00 22.27
CA THR A 661 -3.48 7.56 20.93
C THR A 661 -3.77 6.46 19.90
N GLU A 662 -3.12 5.30 20.02
CA GLU A 662 -3.36 4.15 19.14
C GLU A 662 -4.71 3.52 19.43
N ILE A 663 -5.10 3.37 20.70
CA ILE A 663 -6.44 2.90 21.11
C ILE A 663 -7.51 3.86 20.55
N PHE A 664 -7.30 5.16 20.70
CA PHE A 664 -8.19 6.17 20.13
C PHE A 664 -8.33 6.01 18.62
N THR A 665 -7.22 5.87 17.90
CA THR A 665 -7.22 5.71 16.44
C THR A 665 -7.93 4.42 16.04
N MET A 666 -7.67 3.31 16.75
CA MET A 666 -8.29 2.02 16.49
C MET A 666 -9.82 2.06 16.64
N PHE A 667 -10.33 2.70 17.69
CA PHE A 667 -11.77 2.76 17.98
C PHE A 667 -12.53 3.82 17.18
N THR A 668 -11.87 4.91 16.78
CA THR A 668 -12.52 6.05 16.09
C THR A 668 -12.29 6.05 14.58
N GLY A 669 -11.17 5.48 14.12
CA GLY A 669 -10.66 5.65 12.77
C GLY A 669 -9.97 7.00 12.51
N GLU A 670 -9.90 7.88 13.52
CA GLU A 670 -9.29 9.21 13.41
C GLU A 670 -7.87 9.22 13.99
N THR A 671 -6.94 9.88 13.32
CA THR A 671 -5.57 10.07 13.80
C THR A 671 -5.39 11.47 14.39
N PRO A 672 -4.29 11.74 15.12
CA PRO A 672 -3.93 13.10 15.54
C PRO A 672 -3.75 14.10 14.39
N GLN A 673 -3.70 13.64 13.13
CA GLN A 673 -3.62 14.50 11.96
C GLN A 673 -4.98 14.74 11.30
N THR A 674 -5.96 13.84 11.48
CA THR A 674 -7.31 13.99 10.91
C THR A 674 -8.28 14.65 11.88
N LEU A 675 -8.04 14.53 13.19
CA LEU A 675 -8.82 15.19 14.23
C LEU A 675 -7.92 15.74 15.34
N CYS A 676 -7.74 17.06 15.37
CA CYS A 676 -6.88 17.74 16.34
C CYS A 676 -7.38 19.13 16.74
N ASP A 677 -6.67 19.71 17.69
CA ASP A 677 -6.96 21.03 18.24
C ASP A 677 -6.96 22.11 17.16
N GLY A 678 -7.94 23.00 17.23
CA GLY A 678 -8.15 24.10 16.31
C GLY A 678 -9.00 23.76 15.08
N MET A 679 -9.22 22.48 14.76
CA MET A 679 -10.09 22.08 13.65
C MET A 679 -11.54 22.50 13.87
N ILE A 680 -12.21 22.93 12.80
CA ILE A 680 -13.64 23.24 12.80
C ILE A 680 -14.37 22.02 12.22
N VAL A 681 -15.21 21.40 13.03
CA VAL A 681 -15.89 20.15 12.68
C VAL A 681 -17.40 20.28 12.87
N PRO A 682 -18.21 19.58 12.05
CA PRO A 682 -19.64 19.46 12.28
C PRO A 682 -19.88 18.62 13.54
N VAL A 683 -20.81 19.06 14.38
CA VAL A 683 -21.23 18.36 15.60
C VAL A 683 -22.74 18.30 15.70
N ASN A 684 -23.26 17.19 16.23
CA ASN A 684 -24.67 17.02 16.53
C ASN A 684 -24.93 17.28 18.02
N VAL A 685 -25.78 18.26 18.34
CA VAL A 685 -26.16 18.60 19.72
C VAL A 685 -27.05 17.49 20.29
N ARG A 686 -26.61 16.85 21.37
CA ARG A 686 -27.32 15.72 22.00
C ARG A 686 -28.10 16.13 23.23
N VAL A 687 -27.51 16.98 24.07
CA VAL A 687 -28.12 17.43 25.32
C VAL A 687 -27.85 18.91 25.47
N VAL A 688 -28.86 19.68 25.83
CA VAL A 688 -28.73 21.11 26.13
C VAL A 688 -29.18 21.34 27.57
N LYS A 689 -28.30 21.90 28.39
CA LYS A 689 -28.55 22.38 29.75
C LYS A 689 -28.40 23.91 29.77
N ASP A 690 -28.67 24.53 30.91
CA ASP A 690 -28.61 25.99 31.02
C ASP A 690 -27.17 26.51 30.88
N ASP A 691 -26.20 25.79 31.45
CA ASP A 691 -24.79 26.19 31.53
C ASP A 691 -23.88 25.48 30.52
N PHE A 692 -24.35 24.41 29.87
CA PHE A 692 -23.54 23.66 28.91
C PHE A 692 -24.40 22.89 27.89
N ALA A 693 -23.79 22.49 26.79
CA ALA A 693 -24.33 21.51 25.86
C ALA A 693 -23.35 20.35 25.65
N LEU A 694 -23.90 19.15 25.48
CA LEU A 694 -23.16 17.97 25.02
C LEU A 694 -23.45 17.76 23.55
N VAL A 695 -22.38 17.62 22.78
CA VAL A 695 -22.42 17.39 21.34
C VAL A 695 -21.75 16.05 21.03
N LYS A 696 -21.98 15.53 19.83
CA LYS A 696 -21.34 14.31 19.35
C LYS A 696 -20.78 14.56 17.95
N LEU A 697 -19.51 14.22 17.75
CA LEU A 697 -18.85 14.26 16.45
C LEU A 697 -19.29 13.06 15.60
N ASP A 698 -19.08 13.13 14.29
CA ASP A 698 -19.45 12.06 13.36
C ASP A 698 -18.70 10.74 13.64
N CYS A 699 -17.44 10.81 14.08
CA CYS A 699 -16.64 9.66 14.52
C CYS A 699 -17.11 9.07 15.87
N GLY A 700 -18.09 9.69 16.52
CA GLY A 700 -18.74 9.18 17.72
C GLY A 700 -18.18 9.72 19.05
N ILE A 701 -17.18 10.59 19.01
CA ILE A 701 -16.59 11.28 20.18
C ILE A 701 -17.62 12.23 20.79
N GLU A 702 -17.62 12.31 22.13
CA GLU A 702 -18.48 13.22 22.88
C GLU A 702 -17.76 14.56 23.10
N GLY A 703 -18.39 15.65 22.68
CA GLY A 703 -17.89 17.02 22.84
C GLY A 703 -18.66 17.78 23.92
N ARG A 704 -17.98 18.67 24.63
CA ARG A 704 -18.58 19.54 25.65
C ARG A 704 -18.42 21.01 25.27
N LEU A 705 -19.54 21.72 25.29
CA LEU A 705 -19.64 23.17 25.06
C LEU A 705 -20.06 23.85 26.36
N GLU A 706 -19.16 24.63 26.96
CA GLU A 706 -19.50 25.48 28.11
C GLU A 706 -20.26 26.72 27.65
N ALA A 707 -21.09 27.32 28.52
CA ALA A 707 -21.94 28.46 28.16
C ALA A 707 -21.17 29.62 27.49
N HIS A 708 -20.02 29.98 28.06
CA HIS A 708 -19.16 31.06 27.55
C HIS A 708 -18.53 30.77 26.18
N GLU A 709 -18.51 29.50 25.76
CA GLU A 709 -18.04 29.04 24.45
C GLU A 709 -19.16 28.95 23.41
N VAL A 710 -20.40 29.26 23.78
CA VAL A 710 -21.55 29.30 22.86
C VAL A 710 -22.03 30.74 22.68
N THR A 711 -22.23 31.45 23.78
CA THR A 711 -22.80 32.81 23.78
C THR A 711 -22.27 33.61 24.96
N SER A 712 -22.20 34.93 24.80
CA SER A 712 -21.75 35.85 25.85
C SER A 712 -22.90 36.51 26.62
N ARG A 713 -24.16 36.35 26.17
CA ARG A 713 -25.29 37.17 26.63
C ARG A 713 -26.58 36.42 26.96
N SER A 714 -26.73 35.16 26.58
CA SER A 714 -27.97 34.38 26.69
C SER A 714 -27.72 32.98 27.28
N SER A 715 -28.77 32.25 27.65
CA SER A 715 -28.61 30.84 28.03
C SER A 715 -28.26 30.01 26.79
N VAL A 716 -27.56 28.88 26.98
CA VAL A 716 -27.26 27.94 25.90
C VAL A 716 -28.54 27.41 25.25
N LYS A 717 -29.63 27.25 26.02
CA LYS A 717 -30.95 26.82 25.52
C LYS A 717 -31.59 27.80 24.54
N ASP A 718 -31.25 29.09 24.63
CA ASP A 718 -31.79 30.11 23.72
C ASP A 718 -31.12 30.05 22.35
N VAL A 719 -29.94 29.43 22.27
CA VAL A 719 -29.08 29.40 21.07
C VAL A 719 -29.06 28.02 20.42
N LEU A 720 -29.07 26.95 21.22
CA LEU A 720 -28.93 25.58 20.76
C LEU A 720 -30.15 24.74 21.07
N SER A 721 -30.56 23.92 20.10
CA SER A 721 -31.62 22.93 20.26
C SER A 721 -31.06 21.51 20.16
N SER A 722 -31.60 20.59 20.96
CA SER A 722 -31.25 19.16 20.85
C SER A 722 -31.58 18.62 19.46
N GLY A 723 -30.66 17.86 18.87
CA GLY A 723 -30.73 17.33 17.51
C GLY A 723 -30.18 18.27 16.42
N GLN A 724 -29.88 19.52 16.75
CA GLN A 724 -29.27 20.48 15.82
C GLN A 724 -27.86 20.04 15.42
N THR A 725 -27.54 20.12 14.13
CA THR A 725 -26.15 20.04 13.67
C THR A 725 -25.58 21.45 13.54
N ALA A 726 -24.39 21.67 14.10
CA ALA A 726 -23.71 22.96 14.05
C ALA A 726 -22.20 22.80 13.85
N GLN A 727 -21.51 23.88 13.49
CA GLN A 727 -20.05 23.90 13.40
C GLN A 727 -19.46 24.29 14.75
N ALA A 728 -18.50 23.52 15.23
CA ALA A 728 -17.77 23.82 16.45
C ALA A 728 -16.27 23.64 16.21
N LYS A 729 -15.48 24.53 16.79
CA LYS A 729 -14.02 24.44 16.79
C LYS A 729 -13.57 23.62 17.99
N ILE A 730 -12.71 22.64 17.75
CA ILE A 730 -12.04 21.86 18.78
C ILE A 730 -11.04 22.79 19.47
N LEU A 731 -11.16 22.93 20.79
CA LEU A 731 -10.20 23.68 21.60
C LEU A 731 -9.13 22.76 22.17
N GLU A 732 -9.55 21.61 22.67
CA GLU A 732 -8.69 20.63 23.34
C GLU A 732 -9.28 19.22 23.16
N MET A 733 -8.46 18.29 22.67
CA MET A 733 -8.77 16.87 22.58
C MET A 733 -8.20 16.09 23.76
N ASN A 734 -9.06 15.35 24.46
CA ASN A 734 -8.65 14.36 25.45
C ASN A 734 -8.78 12.96 24.85
N TYR A 735 -7.65 12.43 24.38
CA TYR A 735 -7.56 11.11 23.76
C TYR A 735 -7.82 9.96 24.73
N LYS A 736 -7.56 10.16 26.04
CA LYS A 736 -7.76 9.15 27.08
C LYS A 736 -9.24 8.93 27.36
N ASP A 737 -9.99 10.01 27.53
CA ASP A 737 -11.40 9.95 27.91
C ASP A 737 -12.36 9.95 26.71
N PHE A 738 -11.81 9.96 25.48
CA PHE A 738 -12.59 10.05 24.24
C PHE A 738 -13.53 11.28 24.24
N ALA A 739 -13.01 12.43 24.68
CA ALA A 739 -13.77 13.64 24.89
C ALA A 739 -13.09 14.88 24.26
N ALA A 740 -13.89 15.85 23.83
CA ALA A 740 -13.39 17.10 23.26
C ALA A 740 -14.01 18.33 23.94
N LYS A 741 -13.19 19.34 24.28
CA LYS A 741 -13.69 20.68 24.63
C LYS A 741 -13.80 21.50 23.36
N MET A 742 -14.92 22.19 23.18
CA MET A 742 -15.24 22.84 21.91
C MET A 742 -15.78 24.25 22.09
N SER A 743 -15.76 25.03 21.00
CA SER A 743 -16.32 26.38 20.93
C SER A 743 -17.16 26.61 19.69
N MET A 744 -18.27 27.32 19.86
CA MET A 744 -19.15 27.78 18.78
C MET A 744 -19.14 29.31 18.62
N ARG A 745 -18.24 30.02 19.33
CA ARG A 745 -18.17 31.47 19.22
C ARG A 745 -17.76 31.91 17.82
N GLU A 746 -18.41 32.96 17.31
CA GLU A 746 -18.16 33.47 15.97
C GLU A 746 -16.72 33.96 15.77
N ASP A 747 -16.09 34.57 16.79
CA ASP A 747 -14.70 35.04 16.71
C ASP A 747 -13.70 33.89 16.62
N VAL A 748 -13.98 32.77 17.30
CA VAL A 748 -13.16 31.56 17.27
C VAL A 748 -13.32 30.80 15.94
N LEU A 749 -14.56 30.69 15.43
CA LEU A 749 -14.88 30.04 14.15
C LEU A 749 -14.35 30.81 12.93
N LYS A 750 -14.16 32.13 13.04
CA LYS A 750 -13.57 32.95 11.96
C LYS A 750 -12.10 32.62 11.68
N ILE A 751 -11.40 31.98 12.63
CA ILE A 751 -10.00 31.60 12.49
C ILE A 751 -9.95 30.15 11.98
N PRO A 752 -9.74 29.90 10.67
CA PRO A 752 -9.66 28.55 10.14
C PRO A 752 -8.43 27.82 10.70
N TYR A 753 -8.55 26.51 10.86
CA TYR A 753 -7.40 25.65 11.14
C TYR A 753 -6.44 25.69 9.95
N LYS A 754 -5.16 25.93 10.23
CA LYS A 754 -4.09 25.76 9.25
C LYS A 754 -3.14 24.72 9.79
N ARG A 755 -2.92 23.65 9.02
CA ARG A 755 -1.89 22.68 9.35
C ARG A 755 -0.54 23.41 9.33
N PRO A 756 0.24 23.37 10.42
CA PRO A 756 1.58 23.96 10.41
C PRO A 756 2.45 23.10 9.48
N ILE A 757 2.93 23.69 8.39
CA ILE A 757 3.87 23.03 7.49
C ILE A 757 5.11 23.92 7.39
N ASN A 758 6.27 23.37 7.72
CA ASN A 758 7.53 24.10 7.75
C ASN A 758 8.27 23.90 6.44
N TYR A 759 8.16 24.89 5.54
CA TYR A 759 8.80 24.88 4.23
C TYR A 759 10.12 25.67 4.18
N GLY A 760 10.63 26.12 5.33
CA GLY A 760 11.69 27.13 5.38
C GLY A 760 11.24 28.49 4.82
N ARG A 761 12.14 29.49 4.83
CA ARG A 761 11.80 30.88 4.47
C ARG A 761 11.49 31.07 2.98
N ASP A 762 12.08 30.26 2.10
CA ASP A 762 12.01 30.40 0.63
C ASP A 762 11.43 29.16 -0.09
N GLY A 763 10.96 28.14 0.65
CA GLY A 763 10.48 26.89 0.05
C GLY A 763 9.02 26.91 -0.40
N TRP A 764 8.32 28.02 -0.23
CA TRP A 764 6.89 28.15 -0.55
C TRP A 764 6.61 29.43 -1.35
N ASP A 765 5.81 29.30 -2.41
CA ASP A 765 5.42 30.44 -3.25
C ASP A 765 4.15 31.14 -2.72
N TYR A 766 4.33 31.95 -1.68
CA TYR A 766 3.24 32.72 -1.05
C TYR A 766 2.60 33.75 -2.00
N ALA A 767 3.39 34.33 -2.90
CA ALA A 767 2.90 35.30 -3.86
C ALA A 767 1.91 34.63 -4.82
N LEU A 768 2.28 33.43 -5.28
CA LEU A 768 1.44 32.64 -6.15
C LEU A 768 0.18 32.11 -5.45
N GLU A 769 0.30 31.62 -4.21
CA GLU A 769 -0.86 31.20 -3.43
C GLU A 769 -1.87 32.33 -3.27
N SER A 770 -1.39 33.56 -2.98
CA SER A 770 -2.25 34.73 -2.85
C SER A 770 -2.96 35.07 -4.17
N ALA A 771 -2.24 35.05 -5.28
CA ALA A 771 -2.80 35.31 -6.61
C ALA A 771 -3.86 34.27 -7.01
N ASP A 772 -3.57 32.98 -6.82
CA ASP A 772 -4.49 31.88 -7.10
C ASP A 772 -5.78 31.99 -6.24
N LYS A 773 -5.65 32.40 -4.97
CA LYS A 773 -6.80 32.64 -4.08
C LYS A 773 -7.65 33.80 -4.54
N GLU A 774 -7.05 34.88 -5.02
CA GLU A 774 -7.75 36.02 -5.59
C GLU A 774 -8.47 35.64 -6.89
N GLU A 775 -7.81 34.91 -7.78
CA GLU A 775 -8.38 34.40 -9.03
C GLU A 775 -9.62 33.52 -8.78
N LEU A 776 -9.55 32.62 -7.79
CA LEU A 776 -10.71 31.79 -7.40
C LEU A 776 -11.86 32.65 -6.85
N ARG A 777 -11.56 33.65 -6.00
CA ARG A 777 -12.57 34.57 -5.46
C ARG A 777 -13.24 35.41 -6.55
N GLU A 778 -12.49 35.88 -7.54
CA GLU A 778 -13.05 36.64 -8.66
C GLU A 778 -13.91 35.79 -9.58
N LYS A 779 -13.51 34.54 -9.82
CA LYS A 779 -14.32 33.55 -10.56
C LYS A 779 -15.62 33.21 -9.82
N ASP A 780 -15.58 33.12 -8.49
CA ASP A 780 -16.78 32.93 -7.68
C ASP A 780 -17.71 34.16 -7.71
N LYS A 781 -17.15 35.37 -7.72
CA LYS A 781 -17.92 36.62 -7.89
C LYS A 781 -18.55 36.76 -9.28
N THR A 782 -17.83 36.41 -10.34
CA THR A 782 -18.29 36.57 -11.74
C THR A 782 -19.30 35.52 -12.18
N THR A 783 -19.30 34.33 -11.57
CA THR A 783 -20.28 33.27 -11.87
C THR A 783 -21.62 33.44 -11.16
N GLY A 784 -21.76 34.41 -10.25
CA GLY A 784 -23.02 34.68 -9.53
C GLY A 784 -23.54 33.47 -8.73
N ARG A 785 -22.72 32.42 -8.55
CA ARG A 785 -23.10 31.20 -7.85
C ARG A 785 -22.83 31.41 -6.36
N THR A 786 -23.80 32.00 -5.67
CA THR A 786 -23.99 31.63 -4.26
C THR A 786 -24.14 30.12 -4.21
N GLN A 787 -23.16 29.43 -3.60
CA GLN A 787 -23.19 27.99 -3.40
C GLN A 787 -24.44 27.65 -2.57
N ARG A 788 -25.51 27.24 -3.25
CA ARG A 788 -26.78 26.89 -2.60
C ARG A 788 -26.55 25.63 -1.77
N VAL A 789 -26.69 25.73 -0.45
CA VAL A 789 -26.58 24.60 0.48
C VAL A 789 -27.98 24.07 0.74
N VAL A 790 -28.35 22.98 0.05
CA VAL A 790 -29.58 22.24 0.34
C VAL A 790 -29.30 21.28 1.50
N LYS A 791 -30.13 21.35 2.55
CA LYS A 791 -30.05 20.46 3.73
C LYS A 791 -30.57 19.06 3.38
N HIS A 792 -29.74 18.24 2.74
CA HIS A 792 -30.06 16.85 2.43
C HIS A 792 -28.79 16.00 2.47
N PRO A 793 -28.79 14.78 3.05
CA PRO A 793 -27.58 13.94 3.20
C PRO A 793 -26.86 13.65 1.88
N ASN A 794 -27.63 13.42 0.81
CA ASN A 794 -27.09 13.17 -0.53
C ASN A 794 -26.78 14.45 -1.32
N PHE A 795 -27.01 15.65 -0.76
CA PHE A 795 -26.66 16.88 -1.45
C PHE A 795 -25.18 17.22 -1.25
N LYS A 796 -24.46 17.37 -2.35
CA LYS A 796 -23.08 17.85 -2.37
C LYS A 796 -22.98 18.98 -3.40
N PRO A 797 -22.26 20.07 -3.11
CA PRO A 797 -22.11 21.18 -4.04
C PRO A 797 -21.08 20.87 -5.15
N TYR A 798 -21.24 19.73 -5.82
CA TYR A 798 -20.34 19.22 -6.85
C TYR A 798 -20.78 19.69 -8.25
N ASN A 799 -19.83 19.83 -9.16
CA ASN A 799 -20.12 19.87 -10.60
C ASN A 799 -20.34 18.44 -11.14
N SER A 800 -20.66 18.28 -12.44
CA SER A 800 -20.91 16.95 -13.03
C SER A 800 -19.71 16.02 -12.89
N VAL A 801 -18.50 16.50 -13.16
CA VAL A 801 -17.27 15.72 -13.10
C VAL A 801 -16.94 15.28 -11.67
N GLN A 802 -17.06 16.19 -10.70
CA GLN A 802 -16.86 15.87 -9.28
C GLN A 802 -17.88 14.84 -8.78
N ALA A 803 -19.12 14.90 -9.26
CA ALA A 803 -20.14 13.91 -8.93
C ALA A 803 -19.84 12.53 -9.51
N GLU A 804 -19.33 12.44 -10.74
CA GLU A 804 -18.89 11.17 -11.35
C GLU A 804 -17.70 10.57 -10.59
N GLU A 805 -16.72 11.38 -10.20
CA GLU A 805 -15.56 10.91 -9.43
C GLU A 805 -15.95 10.41 -8.04
N TYR A 806 -16.80 11.16 -7.33
CA TYR A 806 -17.33 10.74 -6.04
C TYR A 806 -18.09 9.42 -6.13
N LEU A 807 -18.86 9.22 -7.21
CA LEU A 807 -19.61 7.99 -7.44
C LEU A 807 -18.74 6.86 -7.99
N GLY A 808 -17.53 7.12 -8.48
CA GLY A 808 -16.68 6.11 -9.13
C GLY A 808 -16.38 4.91 -8.25
N SER A 809 -15.99 5.16 -6.99
CA SER A 809 -15.71 4.13 -5.99
C SER A 809 -16.96 3.57 -5.29
N LYS A 810 -18.15 4.11 -5.59
CA LYS A 810 -19.40 3.73 -4.96
C LYS A 810 -20.09 2.56 -5.69
N PRO A 811 -20.96 1.80 -5.00
CA PRO A 811 -21.74 0.75 -5.64
C PRO A 811 -22.71 1.31 -6.69
N ILE A 812 -23.12 0.45 -7.63
CA ILE A 812 -24.16 0.77 -8.62
C ILE A 812 -25.46 1.16 -7.89
N GLY A 813 -26.13 2.20 -8.38
CA GLY A 813 -27.35 2.73 -7.77
C GLY A 813 -27.12 3.85 -6.75
N GLU A 814 -25.87 4.13 -6.35
CA GLU A 814 -25.57 5.25 -5.47
C GLU A 814 -25.86 6.60 -6.17
N VAL A 815 -26.38 7.56 -5.39
CA VAL A 815 -26.93 8.83 -5.88
C VAL A 815 -26.36 10.02 -5.16
N ILE A 816 -26.21 11.12 -5.88
CA ILE A 816 -25.82 12.42 -5.36
C ILE A 816 -26.68 13.52 -5.99
N ILE A 817 -27.09 14.47 -5.18
CA ILE A 817 -27.83 15.66 -5.60
C ILE A 817 -26.83 16.81 -5.61
N ARG A 818 -26.87 17.61 -6.67
CA ARG A 818 -25.99 18.76 -6.83
C ARG A 818 -26.71 19.94 -7.48
N PRO A 819 -26.16 21.16 -7.37
CA PRO A 819 -26.64 22.28 -8.16
C PRO A 819 -26.64 21.97 -9.66
N SER A 820 -27.71 22.35 -10.36
CA SER A 820 -27.75 22.25 -11.81
C SER A 820 -26.98 23.40 -12.46
N SER A 821 -26.44 23.16 -13.66
CA SER A 821 -25.90 24.22 -14.52
C SER A 821 -26.99 24.96 -15.29
N LYS A 822 -28.23 24.48 -15.26
CA LYS A 822 -29.36 25.05 -16.02
C LYS A 822 -30.05 26.24 -15.35
N GLY A 823 -29.75 26.53 -14.08
CA GLY A 823 -30.28 27.69 -13.36
C GLY A 823 -30.69 27.37 -11.93
N ASN A 824 -31.16 28.39 -11.22
CA ASN A 824 -31.51 28.30 -9.80
C ASN A 824 -32.78 27.48 -9.53
N ASP A 825 -33.62 27.26 -10.55
CA ASP A 825 -34.84 26.45 -10.47
C ASP A 825 -34.60 24.99 -10.90
N HIS A 826 -33.33 24.58 -10.98
CA HIS A 826 -32.95 23.23 -11.35
C HIS A 826 -31.98 22.61 -10.34
N LEU A 827 -32.24 21.34 -10.01
CA LEU A 827 -31.28 20.44 -9.37
C LEU A 827 -30.82 19.39 -10.38
N ALA A 828 -29.60 18.89 -10.20
CA ALA A 828 -29.11 17.76 -10.96
C ALA A 828 -28.90 16.58 -10.01
N VAL A 829 -29.51 15.45 -10.33
CA VAL A 829 -29.37 14.19 -9.61
C VAL A 829 -28.49 13.28 -10.44
N THR A 830 -27.26 13.07 -10.00
CA THR A 830 -26.33 12.13 -10.65
C THR A 830 -26.38 10.78 -9.93
N TRP A 831 -26.43 9.67 -10.66
CA TRP A 831 -26.32 8.34 -10.06
C TRP A 831 -25.50 7.38 -10.93
N LYS A 832 -24.90 6.36 -10.30
CA LYS A 832 -24.07 5.35 -10.97
C LYS A 832 -24.93 4.26 -11.59
N VAL A 833 -24.98 4.20 -12.92
CA VAL A 833 -25.73 3.17 -13.67
C VAL A 833 -24.92 1.89 -13.80
N ALA A 834 -23.64 2.01 -14.12
CA ALA A 834 -22.67 0.92 -14.19
C ALA A 834 -21.25 1.50 -14.00
N ASP A 835 -20.23 0.66 -14.03
CA ASP A 835 -18.84 1.14 -13.94
C ASP A 835 -18.51 2.10 -15.09
N ASN A 836 -18.08 3.31 -14.73
CA ASN A 836 -17.82 4.43 -15.64
C ASN A 836 -19.03 4.88 -16.47
N VAL A 837 -20.26 4.57 -16.06
CA VAL A 837 -21.50 5.04 -16.69
C VAL A 837 -22.39 5.72 -15.65
N TYR A 838 -22.54 7.04 -15.77
CA TYR A 838 -23.30 7.87 -14.83
C TYR A 838 -24.44 8.59 -15.54
N GLN A 839 -25.62 8.61 -14.94
CA GLN A 839 -26.75 9.35 -15.49
C GLN A 839 -26.97 10.64 -14.68
N HIS A 840 -27.06 11.77 -15.38
CA HIS A 840 -27.40 13.06 -14.80
C HIS A 840 -28.85 13.41 -15.13
N ILE A 841 -29.72 13.32 -14.13
CA ILE A 841 -31.13 13.65 -14.25
C ILE A 841 -31.31 15.11 -13.87
N ASP A 842 -31.90 15.87 -14.78
CA ASP A 842 -32.30 17.25 -14.51
C ASP A 842 -33.67 17.28 -13.84
N VAL A 843 -33.74 17.92 -12.68
CA VAL A 843 -34.93 18.04 -11.85
C VAL A 843 -35.35 19.50 -11.85
N LEU A 844 -36.52 19.79 -12.42
CA LEU A 844 -37.11 21.12 -12.37
C LEU A 844 -37.81 21.31 -11.02
N GLU A 845 -37.45 22.36 -10.30
CA GLU A 845 -38.07 22.75 -9.04
C GLU A 845 -39.16 23.79 -9.29
N MET A 846 -40.34 23.57 -8.71
CA MET A 846 -41.48 24.46 -8.80
C MET A 846 -42.00 24.80 -7.40
N GLN A 847 -42.69 25.93 -7.27
CA GLN A 847 -43.24 26.42 -5.99
C GLN A 847 -42.18 26.56 -4.89
N LYS A 848 -41.12 27.33 -5.18
CA LYS A 848 -40.06 27.66 -4.22
C LYS A 848 -40.53 28.79 -3.30
N GLU A 849 -40.25 28.68 -2.00
CA GLU A 849 -40.52 29.76 -1.03
C GLU A 849 -39.51 30.91 -1.16
N ASN A 850 -38.26 30.58 -1.49
CA ASN A 850 -37.19 31.50 -1.85
C ASN A 850 -36.14 30.79 -2.73
N GLU A 851 -35.19 31.54 -3.29
CA GLU A 851 -34.18 31.01 -4.23
C GLU A 851 -33.28 29.92 -3.64
N PHE A 852 -33.13 29.87 -2.32
CA PHE A 852 -32.28 28.94 -1.58
C PHE A 852 -33.02 27.66 -1.13
N SER A 853 -34.32 27.74 -0.89
CA SER A 853 -35.18 26.62 -0.49
C SER A 853 -35.43 25.64 -1.64
N VAL A 854 -35.57 24.34 -1.33
CA VAL A 854 -36.00 23.33 -2.32
C VAL A 854 -37.46 23.57 -2.68
N GLY A 855 -37.81 23.43 -3.97
CA GLY A 855 -39.19 23.57 -4.42
C GLY A 855 -40.12 22.51 -3.82
N LYS A 856 -41.37 22.88 -3.51
CA LYS A 856 -42.40 21.94 -3.00
C LYS A 856 -42.85 20.91 -4.04
N ILE A 857 -42.55 21.16 -5.31
CA ILE A 857 -42.86 20.26 -6.42
C ILE A 857 -41.59 20.05 -7.25
N LEU A 858 -41.17 18.79 -7.38
CA LEU A 858 -39.99 18.39 -8.13
C LEU A 858 -40.42 17.58 -9.35
N ARG A 859 -40.04 18.03 -10.55
CA ARG A 859 -40.50 17.42 -11.80
C ARG A 859 -39.35 16.83 -12.60
N ILE A 860 -39.48 15.55 -12.97
CA ILE A 860 -38.61 14.85 -13.93
C ILE A 860 -39.48 14.36 -15.09
N SER A 861 -39.40 15.03 -16.24
CA SER A 861 -40.21 14.69 -17.42
C SER A 861 -41.73 14.65 -17.10
N LYS A 862 -42.34 13.46 -17.08
CA LYS A 862 -43.76 13.23 -16.74
C LYS A 862 -44.01 12.88 -15.27
N TYR A 863 -42.96 12.68 -14.48
CA TYR A 863 -43.06 12.32 -13.06
C TYR A 863 -42.94 13.56 -12.19
N THR A 864 -43.73 13.59 -11.11
CA THR A 864 -43.77 14.69 -10.16
C THR A 864 -43.63 14.11 -8.76
N TYR A 865 -42.80 14.75 -7.94
CA TYR A 865 -42.46 14.34 -6.57
C TYR A 865 -42.66 15.53 -5.63
N THR A 866 -42.95 15.25 -4.37
CA THR A 866 -43.19 16.26 -3.33
C THR A 866 -41.94 16.59 -2.52
N ASP A 867 -40.99 15.65 -2.42
CA ASP A 867 -39.70 15.86 -1.79
C ASP A 867 -38.55 15.07 -2.45
N LEU A 868 -37.32 15.32 -1.99
CA LEU A 868 -36.09 14.71 -2.53
C LEU A 868 -35.95 13.23 -2.19
N ASP A 869 -36.42 12.78 -1.02
CA ASP A 869 -36.31 11.38 -0.61
C ASP A 869 -37.28 10.50 -1.40
N GLU A 870 -38.51 10.97 -1.61
CA GLU A 870 -39.51 10.39 -2.51
C GLU A 870 -38.94 10.27 -3.93
N LEU A 871 -38.36 11.35 -4.47
CA LEU A 871 -37.72 11.34 -5.78
C LEU A 871 -36.60 10.30 -5.87
N ILE A 872 -35.73 10.22 -4.86
CA ILE A 872 -34.63 9.26 -4.84
C ILE A 872 -35.16 7.83 -4.82
N VAL A 873 -36.13 7.52 -3.96
CA VAL A 873 -36.65 6.17 -3.77
C VAL A 873 -37.49 5.72 -4.96
N GLU A 874 -38.45 6.55 -5.37
CA GLU A 874 -39.44 6.20 -6.39
C GLU A 874 -38.94 6.37 -7.83
N HIS A 875 -37.94 7.23 -8.06
CA HIS A 875 -37.35 7.41 -9.38
C HIS A 875 -36.01 6.70 -9.53
N VAL A 876 -35.00 7.14 -8.77
CA VAL A 876 -33.61 6.74 -9.00
C VAL A 876 -33.36 5.31 -8.53
N LYS A 877 -33.67 4.98 -7.27
CA LYS A 877 -33.54 3.62 -6.74
C LYS A 877 -34.48 2.64 -7.44
N ALA A 878 -35.64 3.08 -7.92
CA ALA A 878 -36.52 2.27 -8.75
C ALA A 878 -35.86 1.91 -10.11
N MET A 879 -35.26 2.88 -10.80
CA MET A 879 -34.50 2.62 -12.03
C MET A 879 -33.24 1.77 -11.76
N ALA A 880 -32.51 2.02 -10.68
CA ALA A 880 -31.33 1.24 -10.32
C ALA A 880 -31.65 -0.25 -10.12
N ARG A 881 -32.76 -0.56 -9.43
CA ARG A 881 -33.28 -1.93 -9.30
C ARG A 881 -33.56 -2.57 -10.66
N LYS A 882 -34.09 -1.81 -11.63
CA LYS A 882 -34.37 -2.31 -12.99
C LYS A 882 -33.10 -2.49 -13.83
N VAL A 883 -32.11 -1.63 -13.65
CA VAL A 883 -30.77 -1.83 -14.25
C VAL A 883 -30.15 -3.12 -13.73
N GLU A 884 -30.19 -3.33 -12.42
CA GLU A 884 -29.67 -4.56 -11.81
C GLU A 884 -30.43 -5.81 -12.26
N GLU A 885 -31.76 -5.74 -12.35
CA GLU A 885 -32.61 -6.82 -12.89
C GLU A 885 -32.21 -7.21 -14.33
N LEU A 886 -31.92 -6.22 -15.19
CA LEU A 886 -31.48 -6.46 -16.57
C LEU A 886 -30.06 -7.04 -16.61
N MET A 887 -29.13 -6.50 -15.83
CA MET A 887 -27.74 -6.95 -15.80
C MET A 887 -27.56 -8.35 -15.20
N ARG A 888 -28.44 -8.77 -14.29
CA ARG A 888 -28.47 -10.14 -13.75
C ARG A 888 -29.10 -11.17 -14.69
N ASN A 889 -29.72 -10.75 -15.79
CA ASN A 889 -30.38 -11.67 -16.71
C ASN A 889 -29.37 -12.48 -17.54
N ASP A 890 -29.62 -13.77 -17.77
CA ASP A 890 -28.77 -14.66 -18.58
C ASP A 890 -28.50 -14.17 -20.01
N LYS A 891 -29.36 -13.29 -20.54
CA LYS A 891 -29.20 -12.68 -21.87
C LYS A 891 -28.34 -11.43 -21.87
N TYR A 892 -27.92 -10.92 -20.71
CA TYR A 892 -27.01 -9.78 -20.62
C TYR A 892 -25.56 -10.20 -20.92
N GLN A 893 -24.84 -9.33 -21.61
CA GLN A 893 -23.42 -9.47 -21.95
C GLN A 893 -22.69 -8.22 -21.48
N ASN A 894 -21.72 -8.39 -20.59
CA ASN A 894 -20.88 -7.30 -20.12
C ASN A 894 -19.79 -6.96 -21.16
N ARG A 895 -20.22 -6.46 -22.32
CA ARG A 895 -19.39 -6.18 -23.50
C ARG A 895 -19.89 -4.94 -24.22
N SER A 896 -19.05 -4.33 -25.06
CA SER A 896 -19.51 -3.27 -25.97
C SER A 896 -20.49 -3.81 -27.00
N ARG A 897 -21.32 -2.94 -27.58
CA ARG A 897 -22.26 -3.30 -28.66
C ARG A 897 -21.56 -4.05 -29.80
N GLY A 898 -20.42 -3.56 -30.27
CA GLY A 898 -19.69 -4.18 -31.38
C GLY A 898 -19.18 -5.60 -31.06
N GLU A 899 -18.78 -5.85 -29.82
CA GLU A 899 -18.37 -7.19 -29.36
C GLU A 899 -19.58 -8.12 -29.20
N THR A 900 -20.71 -7.61 -28.70
CA THR A 900 -21.96 -8.37 -28.62
C THR A 900 -22.47 -8.76 -30.01
N GLU A 901 -22.40 -7.86 -31.00
CA GLU A 901 -22.78 -8.15 -32.39
C GLU A 901 -21.86 -9.21 -33.03
N LYS A 902 -20.55 -9.14 -32.77
CA LYS A 902 -19.59 -10.18 -33.20
C LYS A 902 -19.90 -11.52 -32.55
N TRP A 903 -20.13 -11.54 -31.24
CA TRP A 903 -20.47 -12.76 -30.50
C TRP A 903 -21.76 -13.40 -31.01
N LEU A 904 -22.81 -12.61 -31.28
CA LEU A 904 -24.06 -13.10 -31.88
C LEU A 904 -23.82 -13.73 -33.26
N THR A 905 -22.92 -13.14 -34.05
CA THR A 905 -22.56 -13.68 -35.36
C THR A 905 -21.86 -15.02 -35.22
N THR A 906 -20.83 -15.12 -34.39
CA THR A 906 -20.12 -16.38 -34.12
C THR A 906 -21.04 -17.46 -33.54
N TYR A 907 -21.93 -17.09 -32.61
CA TYR A 907 -22.88 -18.02 -32.00
C TYR A 907 -23.86 -18.63 -33.02
N ILE A 908 -24.36 -17.81 -33.96
CA ILE A 908 -25.27 -18.27 -35.02
C ILE A 908 -24.53 -19.04 -36.12
N ASP A 909 -23.29 -18.68 -36.44
CA ASP A 909 -22.47 -19.47 -37.37
C ASP A 909 -22.25 -20.90 -36.83
N ALA A 910 -22.08 -21.05 -35.52
CA ALA A 910 -22.02 -22.35 -34.86
C ALA A 910 -23.39 -23.04 -34.70
N ASN A 911 -24.50 -22.29 -34.74
CA ASN A 911 -25.86 -22.81 -34.56
C ASN A 911 -26.82 -22.30 -35.66
N PRO A 912 -26.67 -22.73 -36.93
CA PRO A 912 -27.31 -22.08 -38.07
C PRO A 912 -28.85 -22.11 -38.08
N GLN A 913 -29.46 -23.03 -37.33
CA GLN A 913 -30.92 -23.22 -37.23
C GLN A 913 -31.56 -22.42 -36.08
N ARG A 914 -30.78 -21.61 -35.36
CA ARG A 914 -31.27 -20.83 -34.20
C ARG A 914 -31.17 -19.33 -34.48
N SER A 915 -32.15 -18.59 -33.96
CA SER A 915 -32.05 -17.14 -33.78
C SER A 915 -31.61 -16.83 -32.35
N ALA A 916 -30.89 -15.72 -32.14
CA ALA A 916 -30.36 -15.35 -30.84
C ALA A 916 -30.42 -13.84 -30.61
N TYR A 917 -30.69 -13.45 -29.37
CA TYR A 917 -30.58 -12.06 -28.89
C TYR A 917 -29.81 -12.00 -27.58
N ALA A 918 -29.20 -10.84 -27.33
CA ALA A 918 -28.50 -10.50 -26.11
C ALA A 918 -28.67 -9.01 -25.79
N PHE A 919 -28.54 -8.66 -24.51
CA PHE A 919 -28.51 -7.29 -24.03
C PHE A 919 -27.08 -6.86 -23.74
N CYS A 920 -26.75 -5.60 -24.00
CA CYS A 920 -25.51 -4.98 -23.53
C CYS A 920 -25.75 -3.51 -23.20
N ILE A 921 -24.93 -2.92 -22.34
CA ILE A 921 -25.12 -1.54 -21.90
C ILE A 921 -24.78 -0.53 -23.01
N ASP A 922 -25.57 0.55 -23.11
CA ASP A 922 -25.21 1.70 -23.94
C ASP A 922 -24.42 2.73 -23.11
N ALA A 923 -23.10 2.58 -23.08
CA ALA A 923 -22.22 3.49 -22.34
C ALA A 923 -22.33 4.97 -22.80
N LYS A 924 -22.85 5.24 -24.02
CA LYS A 924 -23.03 6.60 -24.53
C LYS A 924 -24.33 7.25 -24.05
N HIS A 925 -25.34 6.45 -23.69
CA HIS A 925 -26.65 6.92 -23.26
C HIS A 925 -27.03 6.26 -21.92
N PRO A 926 -26.57 6.81 -20.79
CA PRO A 926 -26.86 6.28 -19.46
C PRO A 926 -28.37 6.08 -19.22
N GLY A 927 -28.74 4.88 -18.78
CA GLY A 927 -30.14 4.44 -18.65
C GLY A 927 -30.71 3.73 -19.88
N TYR A 928 -29.91 3.54 -20.94
CA TYR A 928 -30.27 2.73 -22.11
C TYR A 928 -29.40 1.47 -22.24
N PHE A 929 -30.02 0.43 -22.79
CA PHE A 929 -29.38 -0.83 -23.14
C PHE A 929 -29.68 -1.15 -24.61
N TRP A 930 -28.75 -1.84 -25.26
CA TRP A 930 -28.96 -2.41 -26.59
C TRP A 930 -29.49 -3.83 -26.47
N LEU A 931 -30.66 -4.09 -27.05
CA LEU A 931 -31.11 -5.44 -27.40
C LEU A 931 -30.58 -5.74 -28.80
N CYS A 932 -29.49 -6.51 -28.88
CA CYS A 932 -28.91 -6.97 -30.13
C CYS A 932 -29.51 -8.33 -30.50
N PHE A 933 -29.97 -8.48 -31.73
CA PHE A 933 -30.63 -9.69 -32.22
C PHE A 933 -30.20 -10.04 -33.64
N LYS A 934 -30.03 -11.33 -33.91
CA LYS A 934 -29.75 -11.86 -35.25
C LYS A 934 -30.72 -13.00 -35.56
N ALA A 935 -31.46 -12.87 -36.66
CA ALA A 935 -32.57 -13.77 -37.01
C ALA A 935 -32.13 -15.08 -37.64
N SER A 936 -31.08 -15.03 -38.46
CA SER A 936 -30.54 -16.17 -39.19
C SER A 936 -29.07 -15.90 -39.53
N ARG A 937 -28.38 -16.91 -40.07
CA ARG A 937 -26.99 -16.79 -40.51
C ARG A 937 -26.77 -15.62 -41.49
N THR A 938 -27.67 -15.47 -42.46
CA THR A 938 -27.60 -14.44 -43.52
C THR A 938 -28.16 -13.08 -43.11
N ALA A 939 -28.97 -13.01 -42.04
CA ALA A 939 -29.54 -11.76 -41.57
C ALA A 939 -28.49 -10.86 -40.90
N ARG A 940 -28.61 -9.54 -41.06
CA ARG A 940 -27.80 -8.57 -40.31
C ARG A 940 -28.23 -8.55 -38.83
N VAL A 941 -27.30 -8.19 -37.95
CA VAL A 941 -27.62 -7.96 -36.53
C VAL A 941 -28.41 -6.66 -36.41
N ILE A 942 -29.52 -6.69 -35.68
CA ILE A 942 -30.38 -5.54 -35.40
C ILE A 942 -30.17 -5.16 -33.94
N GLY A 943 -29.89 -3.88 -33.67
CA GLY A 943 -29.84 -3.32 -32.32
C GLY A 943 -31.07 -2.47 -32.05
N LEU A 944 -31.83 -2.80 -31.01
CA LEU A 944 -32.98 -2.03 -30.55
C LEU A 944 -32.67 -1.38 -29.19
N PRO A 945 -32.87 -0.06 -29.03
CA PRO A 945 -32.65 0.59 -27.74
C PRO A 945 -33.78 0.21 -26.76
N VAL A 946 -33.40 -0.19 -25.56
CA VAL A 946 -34.27 -0.45 -24.41
C VAL A 946 -33.96 0.62 -23.38
N ARG A 947 -34.96 1.40 -23.01
CA ARG A 947 -34.85 2.46 -22.01
C ARG A 947 -35.32 1.94 -20.66
N VAL A 948 -34.54 2.18 -19.61
CA VAL A 948 -34.98 1.90 -18.23
C VAL A 948 -35.84 3.06 -17.74
N ILE A 949 -36.97 2.74 -17.12
CA ILE A 949 -37.89 3.69 -16.49
C ILE A 949 -38.21 3.23 -15.06
N PRO A 950 -38.66 4.09 -14.15
CA PRO A 950 -38.87 3.71 -12.75
C PRO A 950 -39.76 2.47 -12.55
N GLN A 951 -40.75 2.29 -13.42
CA GLN A 951 -41.74 1.20 -13.34
C GLN A 951 -41.46 0.03 -14.31
N GLY A 952 -40.26 -0.05 -14.91
CA GLY A 952 -39.90 -1.15 -15.82
C GLY A 952 -38.97 -0.77 -16.97
N PHE A 953 -39.22 -1.37 -18.14
CA PHE A 953 -38.44 -1.19 -19.36
C PHE A 953 -39.33 -0.68 -20.49
N GLU A 954 -38.80 0.17 -21.35
CA GLU A 954 -39.50 0.68 -22.52
C GLU A 954 -38.76 0.26 -23.80
N LEU A 955 -39.46 -0.44 -24.69
CA LEU A 955 -38.96 -0.88 -26.00
C LEU A 955 -39.93 -0.45 -27.09
N LYS A 956 -39.44 0.35 -28.06
CA LYS A 956 -40.25 0.97 -29.14
C LYS A 956 -41.54 1.67 -28.62
N GLY A 957 -41.47 2.34 -27.46
CA GLY A 957 -42.59 3.07 -26.86
C GLY A 957 -43.57 2.23 -26.04
N TYR A 958 -43.36 0.91 -25.92
CA TYR A 958 -44.18 0.02 -25.09
C TYR A 958 -43.47 -0.29 -23.78
N GLN A 959 -44.21 -0.27 -22.68
CA GLN A 959 -43.67 -0.48 -21.34
C GLN A 959 -43.87 -1.93 -20.89
N TYR A 960 -42.85 -2.46 -20.24
CA TYR A 960 -42.76 -3.82 -19.74
C TYR A 960 -42.35 -3.77 -18.27
N PRO A 961 -43.13 -4.37 -17.35
CA PRO A 961 -42.87 -4.22 -15.91
C PRO A 961 -41.59 -4.94 -15.44
N ASP A 962 -41.19 -6.02 -16.11
CA ASP A 962 -40.06 -6.86 -15.74
C ASP A 962 -39.36 -7.46 -16.98
N MET A 963 -38.21 -8.09 -16.76
CA MET A 963 -37.39 -8.70 -17.81
C MET A 963 -38.09 -9.84 -18.54
N ARG A 964 -38.98 -10.59 -17.86
CA ARG A 964 -39.74 -11.69 -18.47
C ARG A 964 -40.75 -11.13 -19.47
N ALA A 965 -41.49 -10.09 -19.08
CA ALA A 965 -42.43 -9.37 -19.91
C ALA A 965 -41.73 -8.68 -21.09
N LEU A 966 -40.56 -8.07 -20.87
CA LEU A 966 -39.74 -7.47 -21.93
C LEU A 966 -39.31 -8.53 -22.96
N CYS A 967 -38.77 -9.66 -22.50
CA CYS A 967 -38.34 -10.74 -23.39
C CYS A 967 -39.50 -11.37 -24.16
N ASN A 968 -40.63 -11.62 -23.49
CA ASN A 968 -41.83 -12.17 -24.13
C ASN A 968 -42.45 -11.18 -25.11
N GLY A 969 -42.51 -9.90 -24.73
CA GLY A 969 -42.97 -8.82 -25.58
C GLY A 969 -42.12 -8.64 -26.84
N PHE A 970 -40.79 -8.73 -26.69
CA PHE A 970 -39.87 -8.78 -27.82
C PHE A 970 -40.13 -10.01 -28.71
N LYS A 971 -40.23 -11.21 -28.15
CA LYS A 971 -40.47 -12.45 -28.90
C LYS A 971 -41.80 -12.43 -29.67
N LEU A 972 -42.88 -11.97 -29.03
CA LEU A 972 -44.21 -11.88 -29.64
C LEU A 972 -44.23 -10.88 -30.81
N ARG A 973 -43.57 -9.73 -30.64
CA ARG A 973 -43.40 -8.75 -31.70
C ARG A 973 -42.55 -9.26 -32.83
N PHE A 974 -41.47 -9.94 -32.48
CA PHE A 974 -40.59 -10.55 -33.45
C PHE A 974 -41.34 -11.60 -34.30
N GLN A 975 -42.16 -12.46 -33.68
CA GLN A 975 -43.04 -13.39 -34.41
C GLN A 975 -44.01 -12.64 -35.35
N ASN A 976 -44.66 -11.57 -34.87
CA ASN A 976 -45.58 -10.77 -35.68
C ASN A 976 -44.90 -9.98 -36.82
N GLU A 977 -43.66 -9.50 -36.63
CA GLU A 977 -42.86 -8.80 -37.64
C GLU A 977 -42.29 -9.80 -38.68
N PHE A 978 -41.97 -11.04 -38.30
CA PHE A 978 -41.53 -12.10 -39.22
C PHE A 978 -42.66 -12.64 -40.11
N SER A 979 -43.88 -12.76 -39.59
CA SER A 979 -45.06 -13.08 -40.43
C SER A 979 -45.34 -12.02 -41.49
N LYS A 980 -44.90 -10.76 -41.28
CA LYS A 980 -44.99 -9.68 -42.28
C LYS A 980 -43.82 -9.64 -43.27
N MET A 981 -42.66 -10.22 -42.91
CA MET A 981 -41.47 -10.30 -43.79
C MET A 981 -41.39 -11.61 -44.57
N GLY A 982 -42.10 -12.67 -44.16
CA GLY A 982 -42.22 -13.94 -44.91
C GLY A 982 -43.17 -13.91 -46.11
N GLY A 983 -43.57 -12.72 -46.58
CA GLY A 983 -44.50 -12.50 -47.70
C GLY A 983 -44.04 -11.45 -48.70
N ARG A 984 -42.75 -11.10 -48.75
CA ARG A 984 -42.15 -10.29 -49.82
C ARG A 984 -40.79 -10.80 -50.23
#